data_AF-A0A409Y929-F1
#
_entry.id   AF-A0A409Y929-F1
#
_cell.length_a   1.000
_cell.length_b   1.000
_cell.length_c   1.000
_cell.angle_alpha   90.00
_cell.angle_beta   90.00
_cell.angle_gamma   90.00
#
_symmetry.space_group_name_H-M   'P 1'
#
loop_
_entity.id
_entity.type
_entity.pdbx_description
1 polymer ?
#
loop_
_entity_poly.entity_id
_entity_poly.type
_entity_poly.pdbx_seq_one_letter_code
_entity_poly.pdbx_strand_id
1 'polypeptide(L)'
;MSFQEDIKHEAHSDTEKQGIPEAEVAALALPDFDDPNIDKDAAIAGVLGNVIHIVEGDFLLTLSSEDDSPYPEVRSAVANTDDPSIPCSTFRAWVLGIIWAIIIPGLNQFFFFRYPSVTVTGVVAQLLIFPIGRAWARLVPNVSIFGLELNPGPFSIKEHVLATIMASVGAGSAYATDIVAVQRVYYNQTYNFGYQWMVVMSTQLIGFSIGGIARRFLVQPPSMIWPYNLVTCALFNTLHAQTYAGVGNRGGISRERFFFYAFLCSAVWYVMPGYLFQALSYFSWVCWIAPNNIPVNQMFGYVHGMGMSLITFDWAQIAYIGSPLATPWWAEANIIAGFFFFFWFLTPLLYYTNAWDSKYMPISSRGSFDNRGKAYDVSKIINPDATFNQEAYNAYSPLFISTTFAISYGLSFASITATLTHTFLYFRKQIWVQARRSMHEQPDVHARLMARYRQVPEWWYVIIFLTMFAFGVISIEVWETKFPVQWFILALVIAFLYVIPIGMIQAITNQQVGLNVITELIIGYGLPGRPVAMMMFKTWGYITMAQALTFTSDFKLGHYMKIPPRSMFWAQVVATVIAGTVQLGVQAWMFTNIPGMCSEDQPDGFICPSTEVFGTASIIWGVIGPARQFSKGQVYYALSFFFLVGFVSPIIVYLISLKFPNNWLRYLNFPVIFSGTGLIPPASAVNYVPWAIVGFIFQYVIRRRHFSWWTKYNYVLSAALDAGVAVSAVLIFFCLQYPRNGTIGLNNIQVWWGNTVPFETADAHAKPLWTLAEGQTFGAGEEVCRNGLTQSARYAIVAASFGVLLILVLLVICVVKNRQKAADDQLEYNVEASQMHGPPTIIATEYHPGAGPTGLITGGGRIRSPDMKQLNDPSPTLPVPAYYPGESPQNHTAPAMPPRFAEHAIARKGSQDSARQVPKTAFVTGGFPRPLLAGHRLKDRLKDRPASVSSLTVPTPPHSG
;
A
#
# COMPACT_ATOMS: atom_id res chain seq x y z
N MET A 1 35.25 -37.86 51.53
CA MET A 1 35.15 -37.37 50.14
C MET A 1 33.96 -38.10 49.51
N SER A 2 32.68 -37.84 49.85
CA SER A 2 32.00 -36.58 50.21
C SER A 2 32.07 -35.53 49.10
N PHE A 3 30.98 -35.08 48.46
CA PHE A 3 29.54 -35.35 48.67
C PHE A 3 28.87 -35.82 47.36
N GLN A 4 28.06 -36.88 47.41
CA GLN A 4 27.13 -37.26 46.34
C GLN A 4 25.99 -38.15 46.88
N GLU A 5 25.19 -37.61 47.80
CA GLU A 5 24.00 -38.26 48.33
C GLU A 5 22.95 -37.19 48.66
N ASP A 6 21.88 -37.15 47.87
CA ASP A 6 20.51 -36.81 48.27
C ASP A 6 19.56 -36.95 47.05
N ILE A 7 18.25 -36.95 47.30
CA ILE A 7 17.17 -37.05 46.29
C ILE A 7 17.14 -38.39 45.51
N LYS A 8 17.00 -39.49 46.24
CA LYS A 8 16.23 -40.67 45.79
C LYS A 8 15.53 -41.35 46.98
N HIS A 9 14.33 -40.87 47.31
CA HIS A 9 13.16 -41.67 47.72
C HIS A 9 12.06 -40.74 48.25
N GLU A 10 11.04 -40.47 47.42
CA GLU A 10 9.64 -40.71 47.75
C GLU A 10 8.78 -40.61 46.49
N ALA A 11 7.71 -41.39 46.43
CA ALA A 11 6.77 -41.45 45.31
C ALA A 11 5.35 -41.61 45.88
N HIS A 12 4.37 -41.12 45.13
CA HIS A 12 2.95 -41.11 45.49
C HIS A 12 2.57 -40.25 46.71
N SER A 13 2.31 -38.97 46.45
CA SER A 13 1.11 -38.33 46.96
C SER A 13 0.23 -37.91 45.78
N ASP A 14 -1.07 -37.84 45.98
CA ASP A 14 -2.04 -37.60 44.91
C ASP A 14 -2.01 -36.14 44.42
N THR A 15 -1.78 -35.94 43.12
CA THR A 15 -2.08 -34.69 42.43
C THR A 15 -3.26 -34.94 41.50
N GLU A 16 -4.40 -34.34 41.81
CA GLU A 16 -5.61 -34.44 40.98
C GLU A 16 -5.39 -33.94 39.54
N LYS A 17 -6.32 -34.32 38.65
CA LYS A 17 -6.41 -33.81 37.27
C LYS A 17 -6.81 -32.34 37.22
N GLN A 18 -5.95 -31.43 37.67
CA GLN A 18 -6.06 -30.02 37.32
C GLN A 18 -5.63 -29.84 35.87
N GLY A 19 -6.60 -29.92 34.95
CA GLY A 19 -6.42 -29.42 33.60
C GLY A 19 -6.10 -27.93 33.67
N ILE A 20 -5.07 -27.50 32.93
CA ILE A 20 -4.66 -26.09 32.87
C ILE A 20 -5.88 -25.25 32.47
N PRO A 21 -6.27 -24.22 33.23
CA PRO A 21 -7.46 -23.42 32.92
C PRO A 21 -7.39 -22.87 31.48
N GLU A 22 -8.50 -22.94 30.74
CA GLU A 22 -8.57 -22.39 29.37
C GLU A 22 -8.15 -20.90 29.34
N ALA A 23 -8.41 -20.17 30.44
CA ALA A 23 -7.97 -18.79 30.63
C ALA A 23 -6.44 -18.62 30.69
N GLU A 24 -5.70 -19.57 31.27
CA GLU A 24 -4.23 -19.54 31.27
C GLU A 24 -3.68 -19.94 29.90
N VAL A 25 -4.22 -20.98 29.26
CA VAL A 25 -3.82 -21.39 27.90
C VAL A 25 -4.07 -20.25 26.90
N ALA A 26 -5.24 -19.61 26.97
CA ALA A 26 -5.57 -18.45 26.14
C ALA A 26 -4.65 -17.25 26.43
N ALA A 27 -4.34 -16.95 27.70
CA ALA A 27 -3.43 -15.86 28.06
C ALA A 27 -1.96 -16.12 27.65
N LEU A 28 -1.54 -17.40 27.57
CA LEU A 28 -0.22 -17.80 27.10
C LEU A 28 -0.10 -17.69 25.58
N ALA A 29 -1.10 -18.20 24.84
CA ALA A 29 -1.13 -18.18 23.38
C ALA A 29 -1.41 -16.78 22.80
N LEU A 30 -2.29 -16.02 23.45
CA LEU A 30 -2.66 -14.66 23.08
C LEU A 30 -2.63 -13.77 24.33
N PRO A 31 -1.49 -13.09 24.62
CA PRO A 31 -1.47 -12.08 25.69
C PRO A 31 -2.55 -11.03 25.42
N ASP A 32 -3.15 -10.46 26.48
CA ASP A 32 -4.32 -9.57 26.39
C ASP A 32 -4.08 -8.31 25.53
N PHE A 33 -4.35 -8.47 24.23
CA PHE A 33 -3.95 -7.62 23.12
C PHE A 33 -5.19 -7.30 22.28
N ASP A 34 -5.41 -6.02 21.96
CA ASP A 34 -6.59 -5.55 21.24
C ASP A 34 -6.22 -5.30 19.77
N ASP A 35 -6.06 -6.38 18.98
CA ASP A 35 -5.74 -6.26 17.55
C ASP A 35 -7.03 -6.13 16.72
N PRO A 36 -7.20 -5.08 15.91
CA PRO A 36 -8.32 -4.99 14.97
C PRO A 36 -8.25 -6.03 13.83
N ASN A 37 -7.08 -6.64 13.58
CA ASN A 37 -6.88 -7.67 12.56
C ASN A 37 -7.04 -9.12 13.09
N ILE A 38 -7.06 -9.34 14.42
CA ILE A 38 -7.31 -10.66 14.99
C ILE A 38 -8.77 -10.79 15.43
N ASP A 39 -9.43 -11.88 15.03
CA ASP A 39 -10.67 -12.32 15.65
C ASP A 39 -10.28 -13.15 16.89
N LYS A 40 -10.50 -12.60 18.09
CA LYS A 40 -10.13 -13.27 19.35
C LYS A 40 -10.85 -14.59 19.51
N ASP A 41 -12.14 -14.64 19.18
CA ASP A 41 -12.96 -15.81 19.42
C ASP A 41 -12.58 -16.93 18.43
N ALA A 42 -12.31 -16.59 17.16
CA ALA A 42 -11.80 -17.54 16.17
C ALA A 42 -10.35 -17.98 16.44
N ALA A 43 -9.48 -17.10 16.95
CA ALA A 43 -8.09 -17.45 17.27
C ALA A 43 -7.99 -18.29 18.56
N ILE A 44 -8.81 -17.99 19.58
CA ILE A 44 -8.93 -18.82 20.79
C ILE A 44 -9.57 -20.18 20.42
N ALA A 45 -10.63 -20.21 19.60
CA ALA A 45 -11.20 -21.47 19.11
C ALA A 45 -10.21 -22.29 18.26
N GLY A 46 -9.33 -21.64 17.49
CA GLY A 46 -8.25 -22.29 16.75
C GLY A 46 -7.12 -22.86 17.63
N VAL A 47 -7.02 -22.44 18.90
CA VAL A 47 -6.10 -22.98 19.90
C VAL A 47 -6.79 -24.06 20.75
N LEU A 48 -7.94 -23.73 21.36
CA LEU A 48 -8.71 -24.65 22.21
C LEU A 48 -9.32 -25.83 21.44
N GLY A 49 -9.67 -25.65 20.17
CA GLY A 49 -10.18 -26.72 19.31
C GLY A 49 -9.21 -27.89 19.12
N ASN A 50 -7.92 -27.70 19.42
CA ASN A 50 -6.89 -28.73 19.35
C ASN A 50 -6.51 -29.30 20.74
N VAL A 51 -7.20 -28.88 21.81
CA VAL A 51 -6.99 -29.37 23.19
C VAL A 51 -7.97 -30.49 23.55
N ILE A 52 -9.12 -30.57 22.88
CA ILE A 52 -10.18 -31.54 23.19
C ILE A 52 -10.00 -32.85 22.40
N HIS A 53 -9.03 -33.68 22.85
CA HIS A 53 -9.18 -35.15 22.88
C HIS A 53 -8.00 -35.79 23.65
N ILE A 54 -8.23 -36.13 24.92
CA ILE A 54 -7.39 -37.03 25.73
C ILE A 54 -8.35 -38.02 26.39
N VAL A 55 -7.92 -39.29 26.55
CA VAL A 55 -8.75 -40.51 26.62
C VAL A 55 -9.23 -40.89 25.20
N GLU A 56 -8.83 -42.03 24.61
CA GLU A 56 -8.32 -43.30 25.19
C GLU A 56 -7.32 -43.99 24.23
N GLY A 57 -6.19 -44.51 24.75
CA GLY A 57 -5.27 -45.42 24.03
C GLY A 57 -4.18 -44.81 23.13
N ASP A 58 -2.91 -45.11 23.44
CA ASP A 58 -1.65 -44.83 22.72
C ASP A 58 -1.70 -44.37 21.24
N PHE A 59 -1.90 -43.07 21.00
CA PHE A 59 -1.35 -42.42 19.81
C PHE A 59 -1.05 -40.92 20.01
N LEU A 60 0.22 -40.53 19.85
CA LEU A 60 0.71 -39.17 20.07
C LEU A 60 0.57 -38.31 18.80
N LEU A 61 -0.64 -37.82 18.51
CA LEU A 61 -0.91 -36.85 17.43
C LEU A 61 -0.99 -35.41 17.96
N THR A 62 0.17 -34.77 18.16
CA THR A 62 0.25 -33.30 18.23
C THR A 62 0.13 -32.68 16.84
N LEU A 63 -1.10 -32.64 16.30
CA LEU A 63 -1.39 -32.16 14.95
C LEU A 63 -1.40 -30.61 14.83
N SER A 64 -0.19 -30.06 14.65
CA SER A 64 0.08 -29.04 13.62
C SER A 64 -0.80 -27.78 13.58
N SER A 65 -0.95 -27.06 14.71
CA SER A 65 -1.38 -25.65 14.70
C SER A 65 -0.30 -24.64 15.14
N GLU A 66 0.81 -25.10 15.73
CA GLU A 66 1.90 -24.20 16.16
C GLU A 66 2.80 -23.69 15.01
N ASP A 67 2.79 -24.38 13.87
CA ASP A 67 3.67 -24.10 12.72
C ASP A 67 3.04 -23.18 11.66
N ASP A 68 1.91 -22.55 11.96
CA ASP A 68 1.18 -21.67 11.05
C ASP A 68 0.93 -20.31 11.73
N SER A 69 1.16 -19.19 11.02
CA SER A 69 1.03 -17.85 11.64
C SER A 69 -0.44 -17.54 11.96
N PRO A 70 -0.78 -16.93 13.12
CA PRO A 70 -2.17 -16.70 13.51
C PRO A 70 -2.96 -15.87 12.47
N TYR A 71 -2.30 -14.92 11.80
CA TYR A 71 -2.91 -14.04 10.80
C TYR A 71 -3.13 -14.76 9.45
N PRO A 72 -4.40 -14.92 8.99
CA PRO A 72 -4.69 -15.59 7.72
C PRO A 72 -4.07 -14.88 6.50
N GLU A 73 -3.88 -13.57 6.57
CA GLU A 73 -3.18 -12.76 5.58
C GLU A 73 -1.75 -13.25 5.37
N VAL A 74 -1.01 -13.45 6.45
CA VAL A 74 0.39 -13.91 6.43
C VAL A 74 0.46 -15.33 5.86
N ARG A 75 -0.39 -16.25 6.35
CA ARG A 75 -0.48 -17.63 5.85
C ARG A 75 -0.78 -17.72 4.36
N SER A 76 -1.57 -16.78 3.82
CA SER A 76 -1.90 -16.77 2.39
C SER A 76 -0.71 -16.41 1.48
N ALA A 77 0.29 -15.70 1.99
CA ALA A 77 1.35 -15.07 1.20
C ALA A 77 2.79 -15.51 1.57
N VAL A 78 2.97 -16.13 2.74
CA VAL A 78 4.29 -16.49 3.29
C VAL A 78 4.37 -17.99 3.60
N ALA A 79 5.44 -18.65 3.15
CA ALA A 79 5.67 -20.07 3.43
C ALA A 79 6.06 -20.29 4.91
N ASN A 80 5.55 -21.36 5.52
CA ASN A 80 5.85 -21.76 6.90
C ASN A 80 7.12 -22.62 7.05
N THR A 81 7.82 -22.90 5.96
CA THR A 81 9.09 -23.64 5.91
C THR A 81 10.30 -22.74 5.61
N ASP A 82 11.51 -23.25 5.84
CA ASP A 82 12.77 -22.63 5.44
C ASP A 82 13.90 -23.67 5.30
N ASP A 83 14.78 -23.46 4.31
CA ASP A 83 16.03 -24.19 4.12
C ASP A 83 17.24 -23.22 4.27
N PRO A 84 17.99 -23.30 5.38
CA PRO A 84 19.18 -22.48 5.61
C PRO A 84 20.36 -22.74 4.68
N SER A 85 20.36 -23.84 3.91
CA SER A 85 21.45 -24.17 2.97
C SER A 85 21.36 -23.42 1.64
N ILE A 86 20.17 -22.92 1.27
CA ILE A 86 19.94 -22.21 0.01
C ILE A 86 20.81 -20.93 -0.06
N PRO A 87 21.66 -20.77 -1.09
CA PRO A 87 22.52 -19.60 -1.23
C PRO A 87 21.70 -18.33 -1.48
N CYS A 88 22.17 -17.21 -0.94
CA CYS A 88 21.48 -15.92 -0.95
C CYS A 88 22.40 -14.76 -1.36
N SER A 89 23.50 -14.56 -0.64
CA SER A 89 24.48 -13.50 -0.90
C SER A 89 25.52 -13.92 -1.95
N THR A 90 25.06 -14.26 -3.15
CA THR A 90 25.90 -14.75 -4.26
C THR A 90 26.45 -13.60 -5.11
N PHE A 91 27.53 -13.84 -5.87
CA PHE A 91 28.04 -12.87 -6.84
C PHE A 91 26.94 -12.43 -7.83
N ARG A 92 26.15 -13.40 -8.33
CA ARG A 92 24.96 -13.18 -9.16
C ARG A 92 23.94 -12.22 -8.51
N ALA A 93 23.59 -12.44 -7.24
CA ALA A 93 22.65 -11.57 -6.53
C ALA A 93 23.17 -10.14 -6.37
N TRP A 94 24.46 -9.99 -6.02
CA TRP A 94 25.10 -8.68 -5.87
C TRP A 94 25.21 -7.91 -7.20
N VAL A 95 25.60 -8.57 -8.30
CA VAL A 95 25.67 -7.94 -9.63
C VAL A 95 24.28 -7.47 -10.08
N LEU A 96 23.26 -8.32 -9.97
CA LEU A 96 21.89 -7.95 -10.36
C LEU A 96 21.33 -6.84 -9.45
N GLY A 97 21.56 -6.92 -8.14
CA GLY A 97 21.13 -5.90 -7.19
C GLY A 97 21.80 -4.53 -7.42
N ILE A 98 23.11 -4.50 -7.69
CA ILE A 98 23.84 -3.25 -8.00
C ILE A 98 23.35 -2.64 -9.31
N ILE A 99 23.14 -3.44 -10.36
CA ILE A 99 22.63 -2.93 -11.65
C ILE A 99 21.28 -2.22 -11.45
N TRP A 100 20.36 -2.82 -10.70
CA TRP A 100 19.05 -2.22 -10.45
C TRP A 100 19.09 -1.05 -9.45
N ALA A 101 20.02 -1.06 -8.49
CA ALA A 101 20.33 0.08 -7.60
C ALA A 101 21.01 1.26 -8.31
N ILE A 102 21.43 1.10 -9.57
CA ILE A 102 21.84 2.20 -10.46
C ILE A 102 20.65 2.63 -11.34
N ILE A 103 20.02 1.66 -12.03
CA ILE A 103 19.01 1.93 -13.06
C ILE A 103 17.75 2.60 -12.48
N ILE A 104 17.12 2.04 -11.45
CA ILE A 104 15.84 2.60 -10.94
C ILE A 104 16.05 3.96 -10.27
N PRO A 105 17.04 4.16 -9.37
CA PRO A 105 17.27 5.46 -8.75
C PRO A 105 17.64 6.55 -9.77
N GLY A 106 18.44 6.20 -10.79
CA GLY A 106 18.81 7.12 -11.87
C GLY A 106 17.64 7.51 -12.78
N LEU A 107 16.83 6.54 -13.22
CA LEU A 107 15.63 6.80 -14.01
C LEU A 107 14.60 7.63 -13.21
N ASN A 108 14.39 7.30 -11.94
CA ASN A 108 13.45 8.04 -11.11
C ASN A 108 13.92 9.47 -10.85
N GLN A 109 15.23 9.72 -10.68
CA GLN A 109 15.74 11.10 -10.62
C GLN A 109 15.52 11.86 -11.93
N PHE A 110 15.76 11.19 -13.07
CA PHE A 110 15.56 11.80 -14.39
C PHE A 110 14.10 12.22 -14.62
N PHE A 111 13.15 11.36 -14.26
CA PHE A 111 11.73 11.66 -14.39
C PHE A 111 11.17 12.56 -13.27
N PHE A 112 11.87 12.73 -12.15
CA PHE A 112 11.42 13.54 -11.01
C PHE A 112 11.24 15.03 -11.34
N PHE A 113 12.15 15.58 -12.17
CA PHE A 113 12.09 16.98 -12.61
C PHE A 113 11.14 17.22 -13.79
N ARG A 114 10.51 16.16 -14.33
CA ARG A 114 9.64 16.22 -15.52
C ARG A 114 8.16 16.22 -15.15
N TYR A 115 7.33 16.90 -15.93
CA TYR A 115 5.88 16.80 -15.88
C TYR A 115 5.32 16.22 -17.21
N PRO A 116 4.42 15.22 -17.16
CA PRO A 116 4.14 14.35 -16.02
C PRO A 116 5.37 13.51 -15.65
N SER A 117 5.56 13.26 -14.35
CA SER A 117 6.63 12.40 -13.83
C SER A 117 6.25 10.92 -13.92
N VAL A 118 7.25 10.07 -14.14
CA VAL A 118 7.10 8.61 -14.25
C VAL A 118 7.95 7.94 -13.17
N THR A 119 7.33 7.21 -12.25
CA THR A 119 8.02 6.52 -11.15
C THR A 119 8.09 5.01 -11.41
N VAL A 120 9.30 4.49 -11.58
CA VAL A 120 9.58 3.05 -11.69
C VAL A 120 9.66 2.45 -10.28
N THR A 121 8.77 1.51 -9.96
CA THR A 121 8.71 0.86 -8.65
C THR A 121 9.56 -0.42 -8.61
N GLY A 122 9.89 -0.90 -7.40
CA GLY A 122 10.66 -2.13 -7.19
C GLY A 122 10.02 -3.40 -7.79
N VAL A 123 8.71 -3.38 -8.08
CA VAL A 123 7.99 -4.47 -8.78
C VAL A 123 8.56 -4.70 -10.18
N VAL A 124 9.04 -3.66 -10.87
CA VAL A 124 9.67 -3.78 -12.19
C VAL A 124 10.99 -4.56 -12.10
N ALA A 125 11.80 -4.29 -11.06
CA ALA A 125 12.99 -5.09 -10.79
C ALA A 125 12.62 -6.53 -10.40
N GLN A 126 11.59 -6.73 -9.56
CA GLN A 126 11.11 -8.08 -9.17
C GLN A 126 10.67 -8.93 -10.36
N LEU A 127 10.16 -8.33 -11.43
CA LEU A 127 9.74 -9.05 -12.64
C LEU A 127 10.85 -9.26 -13.66
N LEU A 128 11.83 -8.36 -13.74
CA LEU A 128 12.93 -8.46 -14.70
C LEU A 128 14.14 -9.23 -14.13
N ILE A 129 14.40 -9.18 -12.82
CA ILE A 129 15.45 -9.98 -12.18
C ILE A 129 15.15 -11.49 -12.33
N PHE A 130 13.89 -11.92 -12.28
CA PHE A 130 13.53 -13.34 -12.41
C PHE A 130 13.98 -14.02 -13.73
N PRO A 131 13.60 -13.53 -14.93
CA PRO A 131 14.08 -14.11 -16.18
C PRO A 131 15.58 -13.91 -16.37
N ILE A 132 16.16 -12.77 -15.96
CA ILE A 132 17.60 -12.52 -16.08
C ILE A 132 18.41 -13.48 -15.19
N GLY A 133 17.99 -13.70 -13.94
CA GLY A 133 18.61 -14.67 -13.03
C GLY A 133 18.51 -16.11 -13.54
N ARG A 134 17.35 -16.50 -14.10
CA ARG A 134 17.17 -17.80 -14.76
C ARG A 134 17.89 -17.93 -16.11
N ALA A 135 18.27 -16.83 -16.76
CA ALA A 135 19.16 -16.83 -17.92
C ALA A 135 20.63 -16.98 -17.47
N TRP A 136 21.07 -16.19 -16.49
CA TRP A 136 22.41 -16.29 -15.88
C TRP A 136 22.71 -17.71 -15.40
N ALA A 137 21.76 -18.33 -14.68
CA ALA A 137 21.89 -19.71 -14.18
C ALA A 137 22.10 -20.77 -15.28
N ARG A 138 21.75 -20.48 -16.54
CA ARG A 138 21.91 -21.39 -17.69
C ARG A 138 23.07 -21.02 -18.62
N LEU A 139 23.39 -19.72 -18.74
CA LEU A 139 24.34 -19.19 -19.72
C LEU A 139 25.74 -18.95 -19.15
N VAL A 140 25.86 -18.67 -17.85
CA VAL A 140 27.14 -18.38 -17.22
C VAL A 140 27.77 -19.70 -16.73
N PRO A 141 29.03 -20.02 -17.09
CA PRO A 141 29.67 -21.25 -16.64
C PRO A 141 29.87 -21.25 -15.12
N ASN A 142 29.75 -22.42 -14.49
CA ASN A 142 30.11 -22.58 -13.08
C ASN A 142 31.64 -22.65 -12.94
N VAL A 143 32.25 -21.48 -12.81
CA VAL A 143 33.68 -21.29 -12.52
C VAL A 143 33.84 -20.41 -11.29
N SER A 144 34.88 -20.66 -10.50
CA SER A 144 35.26 -19.80 -9.38
C SER A 144 36.40 -18.87 -9.79
N ILE A 145 36.18 -17.56 -9.69
CA ILE A 145 37.17 -16.52 -10.01
C ILE A 145 37.54 -15.81 -8.71
N PHE A 146 38.82 -15.85 -8.32
CA PHE A 146 39.31 -15.37 -7.02
C PHE A 146 38.54 -15.94 -5.80
N GLY A 147 38.04 -17.18 -5.92
CA GLY A 147 37.23 -17.84 -4.88
C GLY A 147 35.74 -17.46 -4.87
N LEU A 148 35.28 -16.59 -5.78
CA LEU A 148 33.86 -16.27 -5.97
C LEU A 148 33.26 -17.13 -7.10
N GLU A 149 32.21 -17.89 -6.79
CA GLU A 149 31.46 -18.67 -7.77
C GLU A 149 30.63 -17.77 -8.68
N LEU A 150 30.89 -17.82 -9.99
CA LEU A 150 30.18 -16.99 -10.98
C LEU A 150 28.74 -17.47 -11.25
N ASN A 151 28.48 -18.76 -11.04
CA ASN A 151 27.16 -19.37 -11.16
C ASN A 151 26.98 -20.51 -10.13
N PRO A 152 26.49 -20.22 -8.90
CA PRO A 152 26.34 -21.19 -7.80
C PRO A 152 25.11 -22.12 -7.98
N GLY A 153 24.83 -22.55 -9.20
CA GLY A 153 23.68 -23.41 -9.54
C GLY A 153 22.36 -22.65 -9.77
N PRO A 154 21.20 -23.29 -9.56
CA PRO A 154 19.87 -22.72 -9.86
C PRO A 154 19.63 -21.35 -9.23
N PHE A 155 18.88 -20.48 -9.91
CA PHE A 155 18.53 -19.16 -9.39
C PHE A 155 17.51 -19.27 -8.25
N SER A 156 17.92 -18.92 -7.03
CA SER A 156 17.13 -19.13 -5.82
C SER A 156 16.15 -17.99 -5.54
N ILE A 157 15.12 -18.26 -4.73
CA ILE A 157 14.23 -17.23 -4.22
C ILE A 157 14.95 -16.25 -3.28
N LYS A 158 15.97 -16.71 -2.54
CA LYS A 158 16.71 -15.88 -1.58
C LYS A 158 17.68 -14.90 -2.27
N GLU A 159 18.30 -15.30 -3.38
CA GLU A 159 19.04 -14.39 -4.26
C GLU A 159 18.11 -13.36 -4.89
N HIS A 160 16.93 -13.80 -5.35
CA HIS A 160 15.95 -12.93 -5.99
C HIS A 160 15.49 -11.82 -5.04
N VAL A 161 15.07 -12.18 -3.82
CA VAL A 161 14.63 -11.23 -2.80
C VAL A 161 15.75 -10.24 -2.44
N LEU A 162 17.00 -10.72 -2.26
CA LEU A 162 18.12 -9.84 -1.93
C LEU A 162 18.39 -8.81 -3.03
N ALA A 163 18.42 -9.24 -4.30
CA ALA A 163 18.64 -8.35 -5.44
C ALA A 163 17.48 -7.34 -5.65
N THR A 164 16.23 -7.75 -5.41
CA THR A 164 15.09 -6.82 -5.46
C THR A 164 15.11 -5.81 -4.32
N ILE A 165 15.53 -6.19 -3.10
CA ILE A 165 15.65 -5.26 -1.97
C ILE A 165 16.72 -4.19 -2.26
N MET A 166 17.85 -4.57 -2.89
CA MET A 166 18.83 -3.60 -3.39
C MET A 166 18.23 -2.64 -4.43
N ALA A 167 17.35 -3.14 -5.30
CA ALA A 167 16.65 -2.33 -6.28
C ALA A 167 15.61 -1.37 -5.67
N SER A 168 14.95 -1.74 -4.56
CA SER A 168 13.85 -0.97 -3.97
C SER A 168 14.27 0.03 -2.89
N VAL A 169 15.26 -0.28 -2.06
CA VAL A 169 15.63 0.52 -0.87
C VAL A 169 16.04 1.97 -1.22
N GLY A 170 16.68 2.16 -2.38
CA GLY A 170 17.07 3.47 -2.91
C GLY A 170 16.21 3.98 -4.06
N ALA A 171 15.09 3.33 -4.39
CA ALA A 171 14.37 3.55 -5.65
C ALA A 171 13.81 4.97 -5.80
N GLY A 172 13.27 5.56 -4.74
CA GLY A 172 12.70 6.91 -4.77
C GLY A 172 13.80 7.98 -4.83
N SER A 173 13.55 9.07 -5.59
CA SER A 173 14.37 10.29 -5.58
C SER A 173 14.64 10.73 -4.14
N ALA A 174 15.91 10.85 -3.73
CA ALA A 174 16.24 11.26 -2.38
C ALA A 174 15.83 12.72 -2.15
N TYR A 175 14.95 12.97 -1.17
CA TYR A 175 14.37 14.29 -0.88
C TYR A 175 15.40 15.42 -0.64
N ALA A 176 16.63 15.06 -0.25
CA ALA A 176 17.75 16.00 -0.16
C ALA A 176 18.19 16.59 -1.51
N THR A 177 17.88 15.95 -2.65
CA THR A 177 18.13 16.49 -3.99
C THR A 177 17.32 17.75 -4.28
N ASP A 178 16.14 17.91 -3.68
CA ASP A 178 15.36 19.15 -3.77
C ASP A 178 16.02 20.32 -3.03
N ILE A 179 16.76 20.07 -1.94
CA ILE A 179 17.56 21.13 -1.28
C ILE A 179 18.58 21.69 -2.29
N VAL A 180 19.31 20.80 -2.97
CA VAL A 180 20.32 21.17 -3.97
C VAL A 180 19.69 21.86 -5.18
N ALA A 181 18.52 21.40 -5.63
CA ALA A 181 17.79 21.99 -6.75
C ALA A 181 17.24 23.39 -6.40
N VAL A 182 16.59 23.55 -5.23
CA VAL A 182 16.07 24.85 -4.79
C VAL A 182 17.19 25.83 -4.46
N GLN A 183 18.29 25.39 -3.85
CA GLN A 183 19.48 26.21 -3.68
C GLN A 183 19.99 26.76 -5.02
N ARG A 184 20.08 25.91 -6.05
CA ARG A 184 20.54 26.32 -7.38
C ARG A 184 19.54 27.23 -8.12
N VAL A 185 18.24 26.93 -8.08
CA VAL A 185 17.21 27.59 -8.90
C VAL A 185 16.63 28.84 -8.23
N TYR A 186 16.27 28.78 -6.95
CA TYR A 186 15.60 29.88 -6.24
C TYR A 186 16.57 30.79 -5.48
N TYR A 187 17.74 30.27 -5.07
CA TYR A 187 18.71 31.01 -4.25
C TYR A 187 20.06 31.25 -4.91
N ASN A 188 20.26 30.83 -6.17
CA ASN A 188 21.53 30.94 -6.92
C ASN A 188 22.78 30.40 -6.18
N GLN A 189 22.60 29.45 -5.26
CA GLN A 189 23.66 28.80 -4.49
C GLN A 189 24.10 27.50 -5.16
N THR A 190 25.37 27.43 -5.58
CA THR A 190 25.96 26.26 -6.26
C THR A 190 27.13 25.67 -5.47
N TYR A 191 26.81 24.96 -4.38
CA TYR A 191 27.82 24.23 -3.60
C TYR A 191 28.36 22.98 -4.33
N ASN A 192 29.57 22.55 -3.95
CA ASN A 192 30.27 21.46 -4.62
C ASN A 192 29.62 20.08 -4.38
N PHE A 193 30.01 19.08 -5.20
CA PHE A 193 29.47 17.72 -5.09
C PHE A 193 29.71 17.08 -3.71
N GLY A 194 30.80 17.45 -3.02
CA GLY A 194 31.11 16.95 -1.67
C GLY A 194 30.04 17.33 -0.64
N TYR A 195 29.60 18.59 -0.61
CA TYR A 195 28.47 19.05 0.19
C TYR A 195 27.20 18.26 -0.13
N GLN A 196 26.84 18.21 -1.42
CA GLN A 196 25.61 17.55 -1.88
C GLN A 196 25.59 16.07 -1.46
N TRP A 197 26.71 15.37 -1.65
CA TRP A 197 26.89 13.97 -1.30
C TRP A 197 26.84 13.73 0.22
N MET A 198 27.48 14.59 1.03
CA MET A 198 27.39 14.49 2.49
C MET A 198 25.96 14.68 3.01
N VAL A 199 25.20 15.65 2.48
CA VAL A 199 23.79 15.88 2.87
C VAL A 199 22.90 14.69 2.44
N VAL A 200 23.06 14.17 1.22
CA VAL A 200 22.31 12.99 0.76
C VAL A 200 22.66 11.76 1.60
N MET A 201 23.94 11.42 1.77
CA MET A 201 24.34 10.24 2.55
C MET A 201 23.88 10.34 4.02
N SER A 202 24.04 11.52 4.63
CA SER A 202 23.56 11.78 5.99
C SER A 202 22.04 11.56 6.12
N THR A 203 21.25 12.16 5.22
CA THR A 203 19.77 12.05 5.27
C THR A 203 19.26 10.64 4.96
N GLN A 204 19.91 9.89 4.05
CA GLN A 204 19.44 8.54 3.71
C GLN A 204 19.82 7.49 4.76
N LEU A 205 21.02 7.55 5.35
CA LEU A 205 21.57 6.45 6.15
C LEU A 205 21.40 6.59 7.67
N ILE A 206 21.19 7.78 8.24
CA ILE A 206 20.93 7.92 9.70
C ILE A 206 19.68 7.12 10.12
N GLY A 207 18.66 7.03 9.25
CA GLY A 207 17.45 6.26 9.52
C GLY A 207 17.70 4.77 9.74
N PHE A 208 18.68 4.17 9.06
CA PHE A 208 18.99 2.75 9.20
C PHE A 208 19.46 2.42 10.61
N SER A 209 20.15 3.36 11.27
CA SER A 209 20.66 3.23 12.63
C SER A 209 19.55 3.00 13.66
N ILE A 210 18.48 3.77 13.62
CA ILE A 210 17.30 3.53 14.47
C ILE A 210 16.43 2.39 13.93
N GLY A 211 16.41 2.13 12.62
CA GLY A 211 15.78 0.94 12.04
C GLY A 211 16.25 -0.37 12.68
N GLY A 212 17.54 -0.47 13.05
CA GLY A 212 18.08 -1.57 13.84
C GLY A 212 17.40 -1.78 15.20
N ILE A 213 17.12 -0.69 15.92
CA ILE A 213 16.41 -0.70 17.21
C ILE A 213 14.91 -1.00 16.99
N ALA A 214 14.30 -0.33 16.01
CA ALA A 214 12.90 -0.44 15.66
C ALA A 214 12.51 -1.87 15.23
N ARG A 215 13.45 -2.64 14.65
CA ARG A 215 13.28 -4.07 14.31
C ARG A 215 12.74 -4.92 15.47
N ARG A 216 13.14 -4.65 16.72
CA ARG A 216 12.63 -5.36 17.91
C ARG A 216 11.13 -5.12 18.14
N PHE A 217 10.63 -3.94 17.78
CA PHE A 217 9.24 -3.52 17.98
C PHE A 217 8.34 -3.73 16.74
N LEU A 218 8.91 -3.66 15.53
CA LEU A 218 8.16 -3.59 14.27
C LEU A 218 8.36 -4.81 13.34
N VAL A 219 9.34 -5.68 13.60
CA VAL A 219 9.61 -6.87 12.76
C VAL A 219 9.35 -8.16 13.52
N GLN A 220 9.86 -8.27 14.75
CA GLN A 220 9.72 -9.49 15.57
C GLN A 220 8.27 -9.82 16.00
N PRO A 221 7.40 -8.86 16.36
CA PRO A 221 6.03 -9.21 16.74
C PRO A 221 5.19 -9.66 15.54
N PRO A 222 4.32 -10.70 15.68
CA PRO A 222 3.50 -11.19 14.57
C PRO A 222 2.39 -10.21 14.16
N SER A 223 1.85 -9.42 15.09
CA SER A 223 0.85 -8.37 14.83
C SER A 223 1.35 -7.21 13.95
N MET A 224 2.68 -7.08 13.80
CA MET A 224 3.28 -6.11 12.88
C MET A 224 3.36 -6.73 11.49
N ILE A 225 2.23 -6.76 10.79
CA ILE A 225 2.00 -7.55 9.56
C ILE A 225 2.75 -6.98 8.34
N TRP A 226 2.79 -5.64 8.21
CA TRP A 226 3.22 -4.90 7.01
C TRP A 226 2.51 -5.36 5.73
N PRO A 227 1.22 -5.00 5.53
CA PRO A 227 0.37 -5.59 4.49
C PRO A 227 0.90 -5.45 3.06
N TYR A 228 1.57 -4.34 2.71
CA TYR A 228 2.23 -4.16 1.40
C TYR A 228 3.31 -5.22 1.12
N ASN A 229 4.09 -5.63 2.15
CA ASN A 229 5.12 -6.66 1.97
C ASN A 229 4.53 -8.03 1.63
N LEU A 230 3.28 -8.31 2.03
CA LEU A 230 2.59 -9.56 1.66
C LEU A 230 2.30 -9.63 0.15
N VAL A 231 2.08 -8.49 -0.52
CA VAL A 231 1.98 -8.41 -1.98
C VAL A 231 3.29 -8.87 -2.63
N THR A 232 4.41 -8.33 -2.15
CA THR A 232 5.76 -8.66 -2.61
C THR A 232 6.11 -10.12 -2.36
N CYS A 233 5.81 -10.67 -1.17
CA CYS A 233 5.95 -12.09 -0.83
C CYS A 233 5.12 -12.99 -1.76
N ALA A 234 3.85 -12.67 -1.96
CA ALA A 234 2.96 -13.46 -2.81
C ALA A 234 3.46 -13.50 -4.26
N LEU A 235 4.02 -12.41 -4.79
CA LEU A 235 4.62 -12.37 -6.11
C LEU A 235 5.91 -13.23 -6.18
N PHE A 236 6.85 -13.10 -5.23
CA PHE A 236 8.08 -13.92 -5.22
C PHE A 236 7.78 -15.42 -5.25
N ASN A 237 6.89 -15.87 -4.38
CA ASN A 237 6.50 -17.27 -4.26
C ASN A 237 5.67 -17.75 -5.45
N THR A 238 4.93 -16.85 -6.13
CA THR A 238 4.23 -17.15 -7.39
C THR A 238 5.21 -17.37 -8.54
N LEU A 239 6.24 -16.53 -8.66
CA LEU A 239 7.30 -16.68 -9.68
C LEU A 239 8.15 -17.94 -9.45
N HIS A 240 8.48 -18.24 -8.19
CA HIS A 240 9.25 -19.44 -7.80
C HIS A 240 8.37 -20.67 -7.46
N ALA A 241 7.10 -20.66 -7.88
CA ALA A 241 6.15 -21.78 -7.85
C ALA A 241 6.05 -22.55 -6.51
N GLN A 242 6.15 -21.86 -5.37
CA GLN A 242 6.06 -22.49 -4.05
C GLN A 242 4.61 -22.91 -3.72
N THR A 243 4.46 -24.10 -3.15
CA THR A 243 3.22 -24.60 -2.55
C THR A 243 3.13 -24.20 -1.07
N TYR A 244 1.90 -24.12 -0.53
CA TYR A 244 1.63 -23.60 0.80
C TYR A 244 0.55 -24.44 1.51
N ALA A 245 0.59 -24.47 2.84
CA ALA A 245 -0.57 -24.86 3.65
C ALA A 245 -1.79 -23.99 3.33
N GLY A 246 -3.00 -24.52 3.50
CA GLY A 246 -4.25 -23.83 3.16
C GLY A 246 -4.58 -23.75 1.66
N VAL A 247 -3.64 -24.05 0.75
CA VAL A 247 -3.95 -24.26 -0.69
C VAL A 247 -4.54 -25.66 -0.87
N GLY A 248 -5.78 -25.84 -0.42
CA GLY A 248 -6.52 -27.09 -0.64
C GLY A 248 -6.71 -27.39 -2.13
N ASN A 249 -6.89 -28.67 -2.47
CA ASN A 249 -7.02 -29.20 -3.85
C ASN A 249 -8.28 -28.72 -4.63
N ARG A 250 -8.91 -27.60 -4.24
CA ARG A 250 -10.05 -27.01 -4.95
C ARG A 250 -9.58 -26.39 -6.26
N GLY A 251 -10.14 -26.88 -7.37
CA GLY A 251 -9.70 -26.59 -8.73
C GLY A 251 -9.77 -25.11 -9.12
N GLY A 252 -8.92 -24.72 -10.07
CA GLY A 252 -8.86 -23.37 -10.62
C GLY A 252 -7.51 -23.08 -11.27
N ILE A 253 -7.36 -21.89 -11.85
CA ILE A 253 -6.14 -21.43 -12.51
C ILE A 253 -4.97 -21.38 -11.50
N SER A 254 -3.72 -21.61 -11.93
CA SER A 254 -2.53 -21.44 -11.09
C SER A 254 -2.28 -19.95 -10.80
N ARG A 255 -1.62 -19.64 -9.66
CA ARG A 255 -1.26 -18.24 -9.32
C ARG A 255 -0.44 -17.59 -10.44
N GLU A 256 0.49 -18.31 -11.05
CA GLU A 256 1.32 -17.86 -12.17
C GLU A 256 0.49 -17.50 -13.42
N ARG A 257 -0.40 -18.39 -13.89
CA ARG A 257 -1.25 -18.13 -15.06
C ARG A 257 -2.22 -16.98 -14.79
N PHE A 258 -2.80 -16.93 -13.59
CA PHE A 258 -3.67 -15.83 -13.17
C PHE A 258 -2.91 -14.48 -13.15
N PHE A 259 -1.69 -14.45 -12.58
CA PHE A 259 -0.81 -13.29 -12.61
C PHE A 259 -0.56 -12.84 -14.05
N PHE A 260 -0.15 -13.76 -14.94
CA PHE A 260 0.18 -13.42 -16.32
C PHE A 260 -1.01 -12.85 -17.10
N TYR A 261 -2.21 -13.42 -16.94
CA TYR A 261 -3.43 -12.90 -17.56
C TYR A 261 -3.80 -11.51 -17.00
N ALA A 262 -3.80 -11.34 -15.68
CA ALA A 262 -4.11 -10.05 -15.05
C ALA A 262 -3.09 -8.96 -15.41
N PHE A 263 -1.81 -9.31 -15.48
CA PHE A 263 -0.71 -8.43 -15.89
C PHE A 263 -0.89 -7.97 -17.33
N LEU A 264 -1.13 -8.91 -18.26
CA LEU A 264 -1.34 -8.59 -19.68
C LEU A 264 -2.59 -7.74 -19.88
N CYS A 265 -3.70 -8.07 -19.21
CA CYS A 265 -4.92 -7.27 -19.24
C CYS A 265 -4.69 -5.86 -18.70
N SER A 266 -3.98 -5.70 -17.59
CA SER A 266 -3.66 -4.38 -17.03
C SER A 266 -2.74 -3.57 -17.94
N ALA A 267 -1.69 -4.19 -18.48
CA ALA A 267 -0.74 -3.53 -19.36
C ALA A 267 -1.39 -3.04 -20.66
N VAL A 268 -2.25 -3.87 -21.28
CA VAL A 268 -3.01 -3.50 -22.47
C VAL A 268 -4.09 -2.46 -22.13
N TRP A 269 -4.80 -2.63 -21.01
CA TRP A 269 -5.85 -1.68 -20.61
C TRP A 269 -5.29 -0.29 -20.36
N TYR A 270 -4.16 -0.14 -19.66
CA TYR A 270 -3.59 1.16 -19.29
C TYR A 270 -3.22 2.05 -20.50
N VAL A 271 -3.02 1.48 -21.70
CA VAL A 271 -2.85 2.28 -22.94
C VAL A 271 -4.09 3.12 -23.26
N MET A 272 -5.29 2.69 -22.82
CA MET A 272 -6.52 3.45 -22.97
C MET A 272 -6.53 4.74 -22.11
N PRO A 273 -6.56 4.71 -20.76
CA PRO A 273 -6.52 5.93 -19.95
C PRO A 273 -5.18 6.68 -20.04
N GLY A 274 -4.05 5.96 -20.09
CA GLY A 274 -2.72 6.57 -20.03
C GLY A 274 -2.26 7.29 -21.31
N TYR A 275 -2.93 7.08 -22.46
CA TYR A 275 -2.55 7.75 -23.71
C TYR A 275 -3.72 7.97 -24.69
N LEU A 276 -4.55 6.96 -24.96
CA LEU A 276 -5.56 7.07 -26.03
C LEU A 276 -6.80 7.90 -25.63
N PHE A 277 -7.20 7.89 -24.36
CA PHE A 277 -8.45 8.47 -23.85
C PHE A 277 -8.31 8.89 -22.36
N GLN A 278 -7.58 9.96 -22.09
CA GLN A 278 -7.22 10.46 -20.76
C GLN A 278 -8.41 10.91 -19.90
N ALA A 279 -9.55 11.25 -20.51
CA ALA A 279 -10.80 11.47 -19.78
C ALA A 279 -11.31 10.22 -19.04
N LEU A 280 -10.78 9.02 -19.31
CA LEU A 280 -11.04 7.81 -18.52
C LEU A 280 -10.31 7.83 -17.16
N SER A 281 -9.17 8.51 -17.05
CA SER A 281 -8.52 8.83 -15.77
C SER A 281 -9.27 9.95 -15.05
N TYR A 282 -9.57 11.03 -15.77
CA TYR A 282 -10.20 12.24 -15.25
C TYR A 282 -11.71 12.30 -15.60
N PHE A 283 -12.49 11.34 -15.10
CA PHE A 283 -13.89 11.13 -15.50
C PHE A 283 -14.90 12.13 -14.86
N SER A 284 -14.69 13.41 -15.17
CA SER A 284 -15.45 14.57 -14.69
C SER A 284 -16.72 14.85 -15.50
N TRP A 285 -17.50 13.80 -15.85
CA TRP A 285 -18.66 13.87 -16.74
C TRP A 285 -19.70 14.96 -16.40
N VAL A 286 -19.91 15.25 -15.11
CA VAL A 286 -20.80 16.33 -14.64
C VAL A 286 -20.28 17.72 -15.07
N CYS A 287 -18.96 17.91 -15.07
CA CYS A 287 -18.32 19.12 -15.55
C CYS A 287 -18.43 19.25 -17.07
N TRP A 288 -18.37 18.15 -17.83
CA TRP A 288 -18.54 18.18 -19.30
C TRP A 288 -19.96 18.61 -19.72
N ILE A 289 -20.98 18.36 -18.89
CA ILE A 289 -22.34 18.85 -19.09
C ILE A 289 -22.46 20.36 -18.82
N ALA A 290 -21.66 20.91 -17.91
CA ALA A 290 -21.73 22.30 -17.48
C ALA A 290 -20.34 22.96 -17.32
N PRO A 291 -19.50 23.02 -18.38
CA PRO A 291 -18.05 23.30 -18.26
C PRO A 291 -17.72 24.71 -17.74
N ASN A 292 -18.64 25.66 -17.90
CA ASN A 292 -18.48 27.04 -17.41
C ASN A 292 -19.18 27.33 -16.07
N ASN A 293 -19.88 26.35 -15.46
CA ASN A 293 -20.56 26.55 -14.19
C ASN A 293 -19.57 26.36 -13.02
N ILE A 294 -19.05 27.46 -12.48
CA ILE A 294 -17.97 27.46 -11.48
C ILE A 294 -18.34 26.61 -10.24
N PRO A 295 -19.48 26.78 -9.55
CA PRO A 295 -19.86 25.90 -8.43
C PRO A 295 -19.91 24.40 -8.77
N VAL A 296 -20.44 24.02 -9.95
CA VAL A 296 -20.48 22.61 -10.37
C VAL A 296 -19.07 22.07 -10.60
N ASN A 297 -18.20 22.85 -11.23
CA ASN A 297 -16.81 22.47 -11.48
C ASN A 297 -16.00 22.41 -10.18
N GLN A 298 -16.22 23.32 -9.24
CA GLN A 298 -15.58 23.28 -7.92
C GLN A 298 -16.00 22.06 -7.09
N MET A 299 -17.21 21.52 -7.27
CA MET A 299 -17.65 20.30 -6.57
C MET A 299 -17.25 19.00 -7.29
N PHE A 300 -17.46 18.90 -8.60
CA PHE A 300 -17.30 17.65 -9.38
C PHE A 300 -16.01 17.58 -10.20
N GLY A 301 -15.24 18.67 -10.27
CA GLY A 301 -13.95 18.76 -10.95
C GLY A 301 -12.85 17.94 -10.28
N TYR A 302 -11.91 17.45 -11.08
CA TYR A 302 -10.87 16.50 -10.67
C TYR A 302 -9.51 17.18 -10.41
N VAL A 303 -9.25 18.34 -11.02
CA VAL A 303 -7.93 18.97 -11.03
C VAL A 303 -7.79 19.96 -9.88
N HIS A 304 -8.76 20.87 -9.74
CA HIS A 304 -8.84 21.92 -8.72
C HIS A 304 -10.17 21.90 -7.92
N GLY A 305 -11.12 21.06 -8.32
CA GLY A 305 -12.36 20.79 -7.60
C GLY A 305 -12.26 19.69 -6.53
N MET A 306 -13.41 19.38 -5.94
CA MET A 306 -13.57 18.40 -4.85
C MET A 306 -13.85 16.98 -5.33
N GLY A 307 -13.88 16.75 -6.65
CA GLY A 307 -14.04 15.46 -7.32
C GLY A 307 -15.16 14.58 -6.79
N MET A 308 -16.36 15.13 -6.61
CA MET A 308 -17.57 14.41 -6.15
C MET A 308 -18.13 13.36 -7.14
N SER A 309 -17.30 12.85 -8.05
CA SER A 309 -17.58 11.74 -8.96
C SER A 309 -16.96 10.45 -8.41
N LEU A 310 -17.65 9.31 -8.55
CA LEU A 310 -17.29 8.06 -7.86
C LEU A 310 -16.37 7.12 -8.65
N ILE A 311 -16.03 7.45 -9.91
CA ILE A 311 -15.49 6.48 -10.87
C ILE A 311 -14.30 7.06 -11.61
N THR A 312 -13.19 6.31 -11.63
CA THR A 312 -12.13 6.41 -12.64
C THR A 312 -11.90 5.02 -13.22
N PHE A 313 -11.43 4.92 -14.46
CA PHE A 313 -11.12 3.65 -15.12
C PHE A 313 -9.61 3.37 -15.18
N ASP A 314 -8.82 4.17 -14.46
CA ASP A 314 -7.37 4.14 -14.44
C ASP A 314 -6.83 3.56 -13.11
N TRP A 315 -6.10 2.45 -13.20
CA TRP A 315 -5.47 1.83 -12.03
C TRP A 315 -4.36 2.73 -11.42
N ALA A 316 -3.69 3.57 -12.20
CA ALA A 316 -2.71 4.52 -11.66
C ALA A 316 -3.36 5.57 -10.74
N GLN A 317 -4.60 5.98 -11.03
CA GLN A 317 -5.36 6.88 -10.15
C GLN A 317 -5.89 6.16 -8.91
N ILE A 318 -6.37 4.91 -9.08
CA ILE A 318 -6.86 4.06 -7.98
C ILE A 318 -5.75 3.72 -6.99
N ALA A 319 -4.57 3.31 -7.45
CA ALA A 319 -3.44 2.89 -6.61
C ALA A 319 -2.52 4.06 -6.18
N TYR A 320 -2.88 5.31 -6.48
CA TYR A 320 -2.04 6.50 -6.24
C TYR A 320 -1.65 6.68 -4.77
N ILE A 321 -2.56 6.36 -3.84
CA ILE A 321 -2.33 6.41 -2.38
C ILE A 321 -1.89 5.03 -1.81
N GLY A 322 -1.32 4.17 -2.67
CA GLY A 322 -1.00 2.77 -2.38
C GLY A 322 -2.15 1.83 -2.74
N SER A 323 -1.85 0.54 -2.90
CA SER A 323 -2.86 -0.44 -3.34
C SER A 323 -3.97 -0.65 -2.30
N PRO A 324 -5.26 -0.56 -2.68
CA PRO A 324 -6.37 -0.93 -1.81
C PRO A 324 -6.42 -2.46 -1.58
N LEU A 325 -5.92 -3.27 -2.52
CA LEU A 325 -5.83 -4.73 -2.36
C LEU A 325 -4.76 -5.15 -1.33
N ALA A 326 -3.89 -4.23 -0.89
CA ALA A 326 -2.99 -4.44 0.24
C ALA A 326 -3.59 -3.99 1.60
N THR A 327 -4.38 -2.93 1.62
CA THR A 327 -4.77 -2.20 2.84
C THR A 327 -5.99 -2.84 3.53
N PRO A 328 -6.02 -3.03 4.86
CA PRO A 328 -7.16 -3.67 5.52
C PRO A 328 -8.38 -2.74 5.60
N TRP A 329 -9.57 -3.24 5.24
CA TRP A 329 -10.81 -2.45 5.12
C TRP A 329 -11.11 -1.49 6.28
N TRP A 330 -10.83 -1.87 7.53
CA TRP A 330 -11.11 -0.99 8.66
C TRP A 330 -10.20 0.26 8.66
N ALA A 331 -8.96 0.15 8.18
CA ALA A 331 -8.08 1.30 8.00
C ALA A 331 -8.58 2.17 6.83
N GLU A 332 -8.96 1.54 5.72
CA GLU A 332 -9.59 2.24 4.57
C GLU A 332 -10.81 3.05 5.03
N ALA A 333 -11.73 2.43 5.78
CA ALA A 333 -12.92 3.06 6.33
C ALA A 333 -12.63 4.28 7.25
N ASN A 334 -11.50 4.28 7.97
CA ASN A 334 -11.06 5.44 8.75
C ASN A 334 -10.60 6.59 7.83
N ILE A 335 -9.79 6.31 6.81
CA ILE A 335 -9.38 7.33 5.82
C ILE A 335 -10.59 7.90 5.10
N ILE A 336 -11.53 7.05 4.68
CA ILE A 336 -12.76 7.42 3.97
C ILE A 336 -13.64 8.33 4.83
N ALA A 337 -13.81 8.00 6.12
CA ALA A 337 -14.58 8.82 7.05
C ALA A 337 -13.92 10.20 7.27
N GLY A 338 -12.59 10.25 7.40
CA GLY A 338 -11.83 11.50 7.45
C GLY A 338 -11.99 12.31 6.16
N PHE A 339 -11.81 11.67 5.00
CA PHE A 339 -11.94 12.30 3.69
C PHE A 339 -13.34 12.91 3.47
N PHE A 340 -14.41 12.17 3.72
CA PHE A 340 -15.77 12.69 3.57
C PHE A 340 -16.06 13.86 4.53
N PHE A 341 -15.60 13.78 5.79
CA PHE A 341 -15.81 14.86 6.75
C PHE A 341 -15.01 16.12 6.39
N PHE A 342 -13.69 15.99 6.23
CA PHE A 342 -12.82 17.15 6.11
C PHE A 342 -12.83 17.75 4.70
N PHE A 343 -12.86 16.92 3.65
CA PHE A 343 -12.81 17.40 2.28
C PHE A 343 -14.21 17.58 1.71
N TRP A 344 -15.06 16.56 1.64
CA TRP A 344 -16.37 16.73 0.99
C TRP A 344 -17.39 17.58 1.77
N PHE A 345 -17.20 17.77 3.07
CA PHE A 345 -18.11 18.57 3.90
C PHE A 345 -17.47 19.86 4.43
N LEU A 346 -16.39 19.79 5.22
CA LEU A 346 -15.80 20.97 5.86
C LEU A 346 -15.16 21.96 4.86
N THR A 347 -14.39 21.48 3.88
CA THR A 347 -13.74 22.38 2.89
C THR A 347 -14.75 23.21 2.09
N PRO A 348 -15.79 22.65 1.42
CA PRO A 348 -16.85 23.43 0.82
C PRO A 348 -17.56 24.36 1.80
N LEU A 349 -17.85 23.90 3.02
CA LEU A 349 -18.53 24.71 4.02
C LEU A 349 -17.74 25.99 4.37
N LEU A 350 -16.43 25.87 4.52
CA LEU A 350 -15.52 27.01 4.73
C LEU A 350 -15.39 27.87 3.46
N TYR A 351 -15.26 27.24 2.28
CA TYR A 351 -15.12 27.95 1.00
C TYR A 351 -16.35 28.84 0.70
N TYR A 352 -17.55 28.28 0.78
CA TYR A 352 -18.80 28.99 0.49
C TYR A 352 -19.23 29.95 1.62
N THR A 353 -18.70 29.81 2.85
CA THR A 353 -18.84 30.84 3.91
C THR A 353 -17.78 31.96 3.85
N ASN A 354 -16.85 31.90 2.89
CA ASN A 354 -15.71 32.82 2.74
C ASN A 354 -14.80 32.89 3.98
N ALA A 355 -14.48 31.73 4.56
CA ALA A 355 -13.44 31.65 5.58
C ALA A 355 -12.06 31.91 4.95
N TRP A 356 -11.26 32.80 5.55
CA TRP A 356 -9.94 33.20 5.05
C TRP A 356 -9.94 33.79 3.63
N ASP A 357 -11.02 34.51 3.26
CA ASP A 357 -11.21 35.11 1.93
C ASP A 357 -11.09 34.14 0.75
N SER A 358 -11.41 32.87 1.02
CA SER A 358 -11.28 31.74 0.10
C SER A 358 -11.90 31.93 -1.29
N LYS A 359 -12.97 32.70 -1.44
CA LYS A 359 -13.72 32.80 -2.70
C LYS A 359 -12.96 33.47 -3.82
N TYR A 360 -11.95 34.29 -3.50
CA TYR A 360 -11.04 34.90 -4.47
C TYR A 360 -9.96 33.94 -4.98
N MET A 361 -9.90 32.71 -4.45
CA MET A 361 -8.95 31.66 -4.80
C MET A 361 -9.67 30.40 -5.34
N PRO A 362 -8.95 29.47 -5.99
CA PRO A 362 -9.48 28.15 -6.31
C PRO A 362 -9.77 27.37 -5.00
N ILE A 363 -10.80 26.52 -4.99
CA ILE A 363 -11.14 25.72 -3.80
C ILE A 363 -10.01 24.75 -3.43
N SER A 364 -9.38 24.12 -4.42
CA SER A 364 -8.14 23.35 -4.29
C SER A 364 -7.04 23.90 -5.21
N SER A 365 -5.88 24.21 -4.64
CA SER A 365 -4.65 24.50 -5.38
C SER A 365 -3.43 24.15 -4.54
N ARG A 366 -2.35 23.77 -5.23
CA ARG A 366 -1.02 23.47 -4.67
C ARG A 366 -0.18 24.75 -4.45
N GLY A 367 -0.48 25.79 -5.23
CA GLY A 367 0.20 27.09 -5.15
C GLY A 367 -0.32 27.97 -4.02
N SER A 368 0.35 29.11 -3.85
CA SER A 368 0.00 30.16 -2.87
C SER A 368 -0.25 31.49 -3.56
N PHE A 369 -1.04 32.36 -2.93
CA PHE A 369 -1.65 33.52 -3.58
C PHE A 369 -1.40 34.83 -2.84
N ASP A 370 -1.37 35.93 -3.59
CA ASP A 370 -1.37 37.29 -3.07
C ASP A 370 -2.80 37.87 -2.90
N ASN A 371 -2.88 39.05 -2.31
CA ASN A 371 -4.09 39.83 -2.09
C ASN A 371 -4.80 40.28 -3.40
N ARG A 372 -4.22 39.99 -4.58
CA ARG A 372 -4.80 40.21 -5.91
C ARG A 372 -5.28 38.91 -6.56
N GLY A 373 -5.18 37.78 -5.85
CA GLY A 373 -5.56 36.46 -6.35
C GLY A 373 -4.59 35.89 -7.39
N LYS A 374 -3.39 36.46 -7.52
CA LYS A 374 -2.33 35.97 -8.40
C LYS A 374 -1.39 35.04 -7.63
N ALA A 375 -0.58 34.26 -8.34
CA ALA A 375 0.49 33.48 -7.73
C ALA A 375 1.44 34.41 -6.93
N TYR A 376 1.80 34.01 -5.72
CA TYR A 376 2.54 34.87 -4.80
C TYR A 376 4.00 35.08 -5.23
N ASP A 377 4.36 36.34 -5.53
CA ASP A 377 5.73 36.66 -5.94
C ASP A 377 6.68 36.81 -4.74
N VAL A 378 7.47 35.75 -4.56
CA VAL A 378 8.51 35.57 -3.56
C VAL A 378 9.62 36.63 -3.65
N SER A 379 10.00 37.03 -4.86
CA SER A 379 11.15 37.91 -5.10
C SER A 379 10.95 39.29 -4.49
N LYS A 380 9.69 39.71 -4.32
CA LYS A 380 9.31 40.97 -3.69
C LYS A 380 9.51 41.01 -2.17
N ILE A 381 9.73 39.88 -1.50
CA ILE A 381 9.82 39.80 -0.02
C ILE A 381 11.16 39.25 0.51
N ILE A 382 12.14 39.10 -0.37
CA ILE A 382 13.46 38.53 -0.07
C ILE A 382 14.57 39.53 -0.40
N ASN A 383 15.53 39.68 0.51
CA ASN A 383 16.75 40.46 0.33
C ASN A 383 17.77 39.70 -0.54
N PRO A 384 18.77 40.37 -1.14
CA PRO A 384 19.81 39.72 -1.96
C PRO A 384 20.64 38.63 -1.26
N ASP A 385 20.60 38.55 0.08
CA ASP A 385 21.25 37.51 0.90
C ASP A 385 20.32 36.32 1.24
N ALA A 386 19.16 36.22 0.57
CA ALA A 386 18.09 35.26 0.81
C ALA A 386 17.37 35.37 2.17
N THR A 387 17.52 36.49 2.90
CA THR A 387 16.75 36.76 4.14
C THR A 387 15.40 37.44 3.85
N PHE A 388 14.46 37.33 4.80
CA PHE A 388 13.13 37.93 4.70
C PHE A 388 13.13 39.46 4.91
N ASN A 389 12.44 40.20 4.05
CA ASN A 389 12.23 41.64 4.17
C ASN A 389 10.82 41.98 4.68
N GLN A 390 10.73 42.52 5.90
CA GLN A 390 9.45 42.83 6.56
C GLN A 390 8.72 44.04 5.96
N GLU A 391 9.44 45.05 5.48
CA GLU A 391 8.84 46.27 4.91
C GLU A 391 8.26 45.96 3.53
N ALA A 392 9.02 45.25 2.69
CA ALA A 392 8.57 44.84 1.36
C ALA A 392 7.41 43.82 1.42
N TYR A 393 7.39 42.93 2.41
CA TYR A 393 6.24 42.07 2.70
C TYR A 393 4.97 42.87 3.05
N ASN A 394 5.09 43.87 3.94
CA ASN A 394 3.96 44.73 4.30
C ASN A 394 3.46 45.56 3.11
N ALA A 395 4.36 46.04 2.25
CA ALA A 395 4.03 46.82 1.06
C ALA A 395 3.45 45.99 -0.10
N TYR A 396 3.75 44.69 -0.18
CA TYR A 396 3.23 43.79 -1.21
C TYR A 396 1.92 43.12 -0.79
N SER A 397 2.00 42.08 0.05
CA SER A 397 0.85 41.24 0.39
C SER A 397 1.13 40.26 1.53
N PRO A 398 0.16 40.02 2.44
CA PRO A 398 0.12 38.77 3.19
C PRO A 398 -0.06 37.56 2.28
N LEU A 399 0.35 36.38 2.75
CA LEU A 399 0.31 35.13 1.98
C LEU A 399 -0.97 34.32 2.23
N PHE A 400 -1.69 33.99 1.17
CA PHE A 400 -2.91 33.17 1.21
C PHE A 400 -2.71 31.79 0.57
N ILE A 401 -3.50 30.80 1.01
CA ILE A 401 -3.54 29.43 0.49
C ILE A 401 -4.99 28.95 0.29
N SER A 402 -5.19 27.98 -0.61
CA SER A 402 -6.50 27.38 -0.89
C SER A 402 -7.12 26.70 0.33
N THR A 403 -8.44 26.62 0.41
CA THR A 403 -9.15 26.03 1.56
C THR A 403 -8.81 24.56 1.76
N THR A 404 -8.65 23.79 0.68
CA THR A 404 -8.18 22.41 0.72
C THR A 404 -6.79 22.29 1.36
N PHE A 405 -5.85 23.17 1.00
CA PHE A 405 -4.48 23.15 1.54
C PHE A 405 -4.46 23.58 3.01
N ALA A 406 -5.24 24.60 3.37
CA ALA A 406 -5.42 25.04 4.76
C ALA A 406 -5.96 23.91 5.66
N ILE A 407 -6.97 23.16 5.20
CA ILE A 407 -7.48 21.99 5.92
C ILE A 407 -6.42 20.87 6.01
N SER A 408 -5.64 20.62 4.97
CA SER A 408 -4.55 19.63 5.01
C SER A 408 -3.47 19.96 6.04
N TYR A 409 -3.09 21.23 6.22
CA TYR A 409 -2.21 21.64 7.32
C TYR A 409 -2.85 21.45 8.70
N GLY A 410 -4.15 21.76 8.86
CA GLY A 410 -4.89 21.44 10.08
C GLY A 410 -4.86 19.94 10.42
N LEU A 411 -5.13 19.08 9.43
CA LEU A 411 -5.09 17.64 9.61
C LEU A 411 -3.69 17.11 9.90
N SER A 412 -2.67 17.71 9.28
CA SER A 412 -1.28 17.43 9.63
C SER A 412 -1.06 17.68 11.11
N PHE A 413 -1.40 18.87 11.63
CA PHE A 413 -1.32 19.22 13.06
C PHE A 413 -2.04 18.22 13.98
N ALA A 414 -3.25 17.78 13.60
CA ALA A 414 -4.01 16.79 14.38
C ALA A 414 -3.36 15.39 14.36
N SER A 415 -2.83 14.96 13.21
CA SER A 415 -2.26 13.61 13.05
C SER A 415 -1.04 13.36 13.95
N ILE A 416 -0.23 14.39 14.19
CA ILE A 416 0.99 14.35 15.01
C ILE A 416 0.66 14.06 16.48
N THR A 417 -0.22 14.88 17.09
CA THR A 417 -0.62 14.69 18.49
C THR A 417 -1.53 13.48 18.67
N ALA A 418 -2.36 13.15 17.68
CA ALA A 418 -3.13 11.92 17.68
C ALA A 418 -2.23 10.69 17.67
N THR A 419 -1.14 10.69 16.88
CA THR A 419 -0.18 9.58 16.80
C THR A 419 0.41 9.25 18.16
N LEU A 420 1.05 10.22 18.84
CA LEU A 420 1.63 9.97 20.16
C LEU A 420 0.60 9.53 21.19
N THR A 421 -0.57 10.17 21.19
CA THR A 421 -1.62 9.91 22.20
C THR A 421 -2.26 8.54 21.98
N HIS A 422 -2.58 8.17 20.74
CA HIS A 422 -3.09 6.85 20.39
C HIS A 422 -2.06 5.75 20.70
N THR A 423 -0.78 5.94 20.35
CA THR A 423 0.29 4.99 20.69
C THR A 423 0.43 4.80 22.20
N PHE A 424 0.33 5.86 23.01
CA PHE A 424 0.37 5.76 24.47
C PHE A 424 -0.88 5.08 25.05
N LEU A 425 -2.07 5.31 24.47
CA LEU A 425 -3.32 4.75 24.98
C LEU A 425 -3.55 3.28 24.60
N TYR A 426 -3.14 2.86 23.40
CA TYR A 426 -3.36 1.50 22.89
C TYR A 426 -2.10 0.63 22.94
N PHE A 427 -0.95 1.12 22.48
CA PHE A 427 0.25 0.29 22.32
C PHE A 427 1.19 0.26 23.54
N ARG A 428 1.00 1.07 24.59
CA ARG A 428 1.93 1.11 25.75
C ARG A 428 2.21 -0.26 26.40
N LYS A 429 1.21 -1.14 26.52
CA LYS A 429 1.40 -2.51 27.04
C LYS A 429 2.40 -3.28 26.16
N GLN A 430 2.20 -3.20 24.84
CA GLN A 430 3.00 -3.90 23.83
C GLN A 430 4.45 -3.40 23.81
N ILE A 431 4.64 -2.07 23.84
CA ILE A 431 5.97 -1.44 23.94
C ILE A 431 6.69 -1.91 25.22
N TRP A 432 6.03 -1.87 26.38
CA TRP A 432 6.63 -2.28 27.65
C TRP A 432 7.00 -3.77 27.70
N VAL A 433 6.13 -4.65 27.20
CA VAL A 433 6.41 -6.09 27.10
C VAL A 433 7.57 -6.34 26.14
N GLN A 434 7.54 -5.77 24.93
CA GLN A 434 8.56 -6.01 23.92
C GLN A 434 9.91 -5.35 24.26
N ALA A 435 9.92 -4.29 25.06
CA ALA A 435 11.15 -3.71 25.64
C ALA A 435 11.79 -4.60 26.72
N ARG A 436 11.00 -5.42 27.44
CA ARG A 436 11.48 -6.30 28.53
C ARG A 436 11.75 -7.75 28.12
N ARG A 437 11.05 -8.30 27.12
CA ARG A 437 11.22 -9.69 26.65
C ARG A 437 12.64 -10.02 26.21
N SER A 438 13.12 -11.20 26.59
CA SER A 438 14.36 -11.78 26.04
C SER A 438 14.18 -12.08 24.56
N MET A 439 15.21 -11.84 23.72
CA MET A 439 15.13 -12.15 22.28
C MET A 439 15.01 -13.66 21.96
N HIS A 440 15.06 -14.54 22.96
CA HIS A 440 14.87 -15.98 22.78
C HIS A 440 13.39 -16.42 22.88
N GLU A 441 12.51 -15.59 23.45
CA GLU A 441 11.06 -15.85 23.51
C GLU A 441 10.39 -15.35 22.22
N GLN A 442 10.31 -16.22 21.19
CA GLN A 442 9.75 -15.86 19.88
C GLN A 442 8.48 -16.68 19.56
N PRO A 443 7.27 -16.09 19.67
CA PRO A 443 6.00 -16.83 19.64
C PRO A 443 5.41 -17.09 18.24
N ASP A 444 6.10 -16.73 17.15
CA ASP A 444 5.62 -16.92 15.78
C ASP A 444 6.55 -17.85 14.99
N VAL A 445 5.98 -18.66 14.08
CA VAL A 445 6.75 -19.63 13.29
C VAL A 445 7.87 -18.98 12.46
N HIS A 446 7.64 -17.83 11.83
CA HIS A 446 8.68 -17.16 11.05
C HIS A 446 9.78 -16.60 11.96
N ALA A 447 9.43 -16.19 13.17
CA ALA A 447 10.38 -15.78 14.20
C ALA A 447 11.25 -16.97 14.71
N ARG A 448 10.63 -18.12 15.01
CA ARG A 448 11.33 -19.38 15.34
C ARG A 448 12.30 -19.82 14.24
N LEU A 449 11.90 -19.73 12.96
CA LEU A 449 12.79 -20.01 11.82
C LEU A 449 13.94 -19.00 11.73
N MET A 450 13.64 -17.70 11.85
CA MET A 450 14.62 -16.61 11.74
C MET A 450 15.64 -16.57 12.89
N ALA A 451 15.37 -17.22 14.02
CA ALA A 451 16.32 -17.39 15.12
C ALA A 451 17.57 -18.19 14.71
N ARG A 452 17.49 -19.07 13.69
CA ARG A 452 18.63 -19.84 13.16
C ARG A 452 19.70 -18.96 12.50
N TYR A 453 19.35 -17.75 12.03
CA TYR A 453 20.28 -16.86 11.35
C TYR A 453 21.01 -15.93 12.33
N ARG A 454 22.32 -15.77 12.14
CA ARG A 454 23.14 -14.88 12.98
C ARG A 454 22.75 -13.42 12.76
N GLN A 455 22.24 -12.79 13.82
CA GLN A 455 21.72 -11.42 13.78
C GLN A 455 22.80 -10.36 13.53
N VAL A 456 22.36 -9.17 13.11
CA VAL A 456 23.21 -7.97 12.91
C VAL A 456 23.68 -7.47 14.29
N PRO A 457 24.98 -7.19 14.50
CA PRO A 457 25.47 -6.58 15.73
C PRO A 457 25.00 -5.12 15.88
N GLU A 458 24.61 -4.72 17.09
CA GLU A 458 24.13 -3.35 17.35
C GLU A 458 25.19 -2.27 17.02
N TRP A 459 26.48 -2.58 17.20
CA TRP A 459 27.57 -1.65 16.89
C TRP A 459 27.71 -1.30 15.40
N TRP A 460 27.15 -2.10 14.48
CA TRP A 460 27.10 -1.72 13.05
C TRP A 460 26.19 -0.51 12.83
N TYR A 461 25.06 -0.46 13.53
CA TYR A 461 24.12 0.67 13.50
C TYR A 461 24.73 1.92 14.17
N VAL A 462 25.50 1.74 15.25
CA VAL A 462 26.19 2.85 15.94
C VAL A 462 27.27 3.48 15.04
N ILE A 463 28.04 2.68 14.28
CA ILE A 463 29.04 3.21 13.34
C ILE A 463 28.36 4.00 12.20
N ILE A 464 27.25 3.50 11.63
CA ILE A 464 26.49 4.27 10.62
C ILE A 464 25.96 5.57 11.22
N PHE A 465 25.40 5.54 12.44
CA PHE A 465 24.95 6.77 13.11
C PHE A 465 26.08 7.80 13.25
N LEU A 466 27.22 7.41 13.83
CA LEU A 466 28.32 8.34 14.11
C LEU A 466 28.94 8.91 12.83
N THR A 467 29.15 8.09 11.80
CA THR A 467 29.71 8.54 10.51
C THR A 467 28.76 9.46 9.75
N MET A 468 27.48 9.13 9.69
CA MET A 468 26.48 9.92 8.97
C MET A 468 26.05 11.17 9.73
N PHE A 469 26.12 11.16 11.07
CA PHE A 469 26.01 12.35 11.91
C PHE A 469 27.20 13.29 11.68
N ALA A 470 28.43 12.77 11.60
CA ALA A 470 29.61 13.56 11.29
C ALA A 470 29.52 14.22 9.90
N PHE A 471 29.07 13.49 8.87
CA PHE A 471 28.78 14.09 7.55
C PHE A 471 27.71 15.20 7.62
N GLY A 472 26.69 15.03 8.48
CA GLY A 472 25.72 16.07 8.79
C GLY A 472 26.40 17.32 9.34
N VAL A 473 27.12 17.22 10.46
CA VAL A 473 27.84 18.36 11.08
C VAL A 473 28.82 19.03 10.11
N ILE A 474 29.60 18.25 9.34
CA ILE A 474 30.54 18.79 8.34
C ILE A 474 29.79 19.56 7.25
N SER A 475 28.68 19.04 6.73
CA SER A 475 27.85 19.75 5.73
C SER A 475 27.23 21.06 6.24
N ILE A 476 27.10 21.21 7.56
CA ILE A 476 26.51 22.36 8.22
C ILE A 476 27.54 23.46 8.51
N GLU A 477 28.71 23.08 9.06
CA GLU A 477 29.74 24.02 9.55
C GLU A 477 30.73 24.47 8.46
N VAL A 478 30.98 23.65 7.43
CA VAL A 478 31.98 23.96 6.37
C VAL A 478 31.39 24.83 5.24
N TRP A 479 30.06 24.92 5.14
CA TRP A 479 29.36 25.73 4.13
C TRP A 479 28.35 26.67 4.80
N GLU A 480 28.08 27.83 4.17
CA GLU A 480 27.26 28.90 4.78
C GLU A 480 25.74 28.63 4.78
N THR A 481 25.33 27.46 5.26
CA THR A 481 23.95 26.99 5.43
C THR A 481 23.10 27.87 6.36
N LYS A 482 23.77 28.67 7.22
CA LYS A 482 23.19 29.46 8.32
C LYS A 482 22.36 28.62 9.32
N PHE A 483 22.57 27.31 9.38
CA PHE A 483 21.87 26.36 10.25
C PHE A 483 22.75 25.98 11.45
N PRO A 484 22.37 26.25 12.71
CA PRO A 484 23.17 25.85 13.87
C PRO A 484 22.97 24.37 14.25
N VAL A 485 24.06 23.66 14.57
CA VAL A 485 24.07 22.20 14.83
C VAL A 485 23.14 21.73 15.96
N GLN A 486 22.81 22.56 16.96
CA GLN A 486 21.84 22.17 17.98
C GLN A 486 20.43 21.88 17.40
N TRP A 487 20.08 22.49 16.27
CA TRP A 487 18.82 22.22 15.57
C TRP A 487 18.88 20.92 14.75
N PHE A 488 20.05 20.54 14.23
CA PHE A 488 20.25 19.21 13.63
C PHE A 488 19.99 18.10 14.65
N ILE A 489 20.53 18.25 15.88
CA ILE A 489 20.28 17.31 16.99
C ILE A 489 18.78 17.24 17.32
N LEU A 490 18.08 18.39 17.39
CA LEU A 490 16.63 18.41 17.63
C LEU A 490 15.83 17.70 16.53
N ALA A 491 16.19 17.88 15.26
CA ALA A 491 15.55 17.19 14.14
C ALA A 491 15.67 15.66 14.26
N LEU A 492 16.84 15.16 14.67
CA LEU A 492 17.06 13.73 14.91
C LEU A 492 16.29 13.21 16.13
N VAL A 493 16.22 13.99 17.22
CA VAL A 493 15.39 13.64 18.40
C VAL A 493 13.91 13.53 18.04
N ILE A 494 13.40 14.45 17.21
CA ILE A 494 12.02 14.38 16.68
C ILE A 494 11.85 13.10 15.85
N ALA A 495 12.71 12.85 14.86
CA ALA A 495 12.63 11.65 14.02
C ALA A 495 12.63 10.37 14.88
N PHE A 496 13.55 10.26 15.84
CA PHE A 496 13.71 9.09 16.68
C PHE A 496 12.53 8.84 17.62
N LEU A 497 11.91 9.89 18.17
CA LEU A 497 10.73 9.78 19.02
C LEU A 497 9.51 9.26 18.24
N TYR A 498 9.36 9.64 16.96
CA TYR A 498 8.19 9.29 16.14
C TYR A 498 8.32 7.99 15.32
N VAL A 499 9.53 7.46 15.10
CA VAL A 499 9.75 6.18 14.35
C VAL A 499 8.93 5.02 14.93
N ILE A 500 8.93 4.80 16.26
CA ILE A 500 8.19 3.68 16.86
C ILE A 500 6.66 3.89 16.79
N PRO A 501 6.10 5.05 17.20
CA PRO A 501 4.68 5.36 17.03
C PRO A 501 4.15 5.21 15.60
N ILE A 502 4.82 5.86 14.62
CA ILE A 502 4.39 5.86 13.22
C ILE A 502 4.60 4.47 12.60
N GLY A 503 5.70 3.80 12.93
CA GLY A 503 5.99 2.46 12.45
C GLY A 503 4.98 1.41 12.89
N MET A 504 4.45 1.46 14.11
CA MET A 504 3.38 0.54 14.54
C MET A 504 2.07 0.81 13.80
N ILE A 505 1.71 2.07 13.57
CA ILE A 505 0.53 2.42 12.76
C ILE A 505 0.74 1.90 11.34
N GLN A 506 1.88 2.16 10.70
CA GLN A 506 2.17 1.70 9.34
C GLN A 506 2.19 0.17 9.20
N ALA A 507 2.82 -0.53 10.14
CA ALA A 507 2.91 -1.99 10.14
C ALA A 507 1.55 -2.69 10.30
N ILE A 508 0.57 -2.06 10.95
CA ILE A 508 -0.77 -2.61 11.20
C ILE A 508 -1.78 -2.17 10.12
N THR A 509 -1.67 -0.91 9.65
CA THR A 509 -2.71 -0.23 8.83
C THR A 509 -2.31 0.03 7.38
N ASN A 510 -1.04 -0.20 7.04
CA ASN A 510 -0.43 0.18 5.76
C ASN A 510 -0.28 1.70 5.52
N GLN A 511 -0.55 2.56 6.52
CA GLN A 511 -0.52 4.02 6.39
C GLN A 511 0.65 4.67 7.14
N GLN A 512 1.42 5.53 6.47
CA GLN A 512 2.52 6.30 7.08
C GLN A 512 2.07 7.73 7.42
N VAL A 513 2.40 8.20 8.61
CA VAL A 513 2.14 9.59 9.05
C VAL A 513 3.35 10.45 8.65
N GLY A 514 3.11 11.61 8.04
CA GLY A 514 4.17 12.53 7.62
C GLY A 514 4.65 13.45 8.75
N LEU A 515 5.97 13.62 8.90
CA LEU A 515 6.57 14.57 9.85
C LEU A 515 6.95 15.92 9.25
N ASN A 516 6.78 16.11 7.93
CA ASN A 516 7.14 17.35 7.22
C ASN A 516 6.62 18.62 7.91
N VAL A 517 5.30 18.74 8.07
CA VAL A 517 4.68 19.98 8.55
C VAL A 517 5.08 20.34 9.99
N ILE A 518 5.38 19.35 10.85
CA ILE A 518 5.84 19.64 12.22
C ILE A 518 7.29 20.05 12.29
N THR A 519 8.16 19.48 11.45
CA THR A 519 9.57 19.88 11.42
C THR A 519 9.70 21.29 10.83
N GLU A 520 8.91 21.60 9.79
CA GLU A 520 8.74 22.94 9.23
C GLU A 520 8.21 23.96 10.26
N LEU A 521 7.15 23.62 11.00
CA LEU A 521 6.58 24.48 12.05
C LEU A 521 7.58 24.80 13.17
N ILE A 522 8.30 23.79 13.68
CA ILE A 522 9.23 23.94 14.81
C ILE A 522 10.40 24.84 14.41
N ILE A 523 11.06 24.57 13.28
CA ILE A 523 12.22 25.36 12.87
C ILE A 523 11.83 26.75 12.34
N GLY A 524 10.63 26.91 11.76
CA GLY A 524 10.11 28.21 11.35
C GLY A 524 9.84 29.16 12.53
N TYR A 525 9.52 28.64 13.71
CA TYR A 525 9.49 29.43 14.95
C TYR A 525 10.89 29.59 15.59
N GLY A 526 11.78 28.59 15.45
CA GLY A 526 13.12 28.60 16.05
C GLY A 526 14.18 29.44 15.32
N LEU A 527 14.10 29.50 13.99
CA LEU A 527 15.00 30.21 13.07
C LEU A 527 14.20 30.91 11.95
N PRO A 528 13.31 31.87 12.26
CA PRO A 528 12.53 32.57 11.26
C PRO A 528 13.42 33.32 10.25
N GLY A 529 13.00 33.38 8.98
CA GLY A 529 13.70 34.09 7.91
C GLY A 529 14.88 33.33 7.29
N ARG A 530 15.02 32.02 7.52
CA ARG A 530 16.15 31.19 7.02
C ARG A 530 15.67 29.97 6.21
N PRO A 531 15.37 30.11 4.90
CA PRO A 531 14.82 29.02 4.09
C PRO A 531 15.71 27.78 3.99
N VAL A 532 17.02 27.94 3.76
CA VAL A 532 17.95 26.80 3.64
C VAL A 532 18.01 25.98 4.93
N ALA A 533 18.15 26.65 6.08
CA ALA A 533 18.12 26.03 7.40
C ALA A 533 16.80 25.28 7.66
N MET A 534 15.66 25.85 7.24
CA MET A 534 14.34 25.21 7.30
C MET A 534 14.32 23.91 6.48
N MET A 535 14.70 23.98 5.20
CA MET A 535 14.71 22.83 4.28
C MET A 535 15.60 21.68 4.80
N MET A 536 16.78 22.01 5.36
CA MET A 536 17.70 21.03 5.93
C MET A 536 17.12 20.37 7.20
N PHE A 537 16.59 21.15 8.14
CA PHE A 537 15.94 20.62 9.36
C PHE A 537 14.76 19.71 9.02
N LYS A 538 13.89 20.15 8.08
CA LYS A 538 12.76 19.36 7.58
C LYS A 538 13.21 17.99 7.07
N THR A 539 14.23 18.01 6.22
CA THR A 539 14.73 16.81 5.53
C THR A 539 15.33 15.82 6.52
N TRP A 540 16.19 16.25 7.46
CA TRP A 540 16.68 15.34 8.49
C TRP A 540 15.58 14.83 9.42
N GLY A 541 14.64 15.69 9.84
CA GLY A 541 13.57 15.30 10.76
C GLY A 541 12.52 14.36 10.18
N TYR A 542 12.22 14.44 8.87
CA TYR A 542 11.30 13.54 8.19
C TYR A 542 11.99 12.31 7.58
N ILE A 543 13.07 12.49 6.81
CA ILE A 543 13.66 11.40 6.02
C ILE A 543 14.40 10.38 6.90
N THR A 544 14.97 10.81 8.03
CA THR A 544 15.49 9.87 9.03
C THR A 544 14.41 8.90 9.52
N MET A 545 13.17 9.38 9.70
CA MET A 545 12.04 8.51 10.05
C MET A 545 11.59 7.68 8.85
N ALA A 546 11.44 8.28 7.66
CA ALA A 546 10.98 7.57 6.47
C ALA A 546 11.92 6.40 6.10
N GLN A 547 13.23 6.65 6.07
CA GLN A 547 14.22 5.61 5.78
C GLN A 547 14.36 4.58 6.90
N ALA A 548 14.18 4.96 8.16
CA ALA A 548 14.08 3.97 9.24
C ALA A 548 12.90 3.00 9.03
N LEU A 549 11.75 3.50 8.56
CA LEU A 549 10.57 2.69 8.32
C LEU A 549 10.67 1.85 7.04
N THR A 550 11.24 2.38 5.95
CA THR A 550 11.57 1.59 4.74
C THR A 550 12.51 0.45 5.06
N PHE A 551 13.64 0.75 5.72
CA PHE A 551 14.63 -0.24 6.18
C PHE A 551 13.97 -1.33 7.05
N THR A 552 13.13 -0.91 8.00
CA THR A 552 12.45 -1.85 8.91
C THR A 552 11.38 -2.69 8.19
N SER A 553 10.69 -2.13 7.20
CA SER A 553 9.76 -2.84 6.31
C SER A 553 10.50 -3.92 5.52
N ASP A 554 11.62 -3.60 4.89
CA ASP A 554 12.43 -4.58 4.17
C ASP A 554 12.93 -5.69 5.10
N PHE A 555 13.30 -5.37 6.36
CA PHE A 555 13.63 -6.40 7.35
C PHE A 555 12.43 -7.28 7.76
N LYS A 556 11.18 -6.85 7.60
CA LYS A 556 9.98 -7.72 7.69
C LYS A 556 9.83 -8.57 6.43
N LEU A 557 9.98 -8.00 5.23
CA LEU A 557 9.99 -8.75 3.97
C LEU A 557 11.05 -9.87 4.02
N GLY A 558 12.26 -9.58 4.47
CA GLY A 558 13.32 -10.56 4.65
C GLY A 558 13.08 -11.58 5.76
N HIS A 559 12.33 -11.22 6.81
CA HIS A 559 11.87 -12.16 7.84
C HIS A 559 10.84 -13.15 7.27
N TYR A 560 9.91 -12.67 6.43
CA TYR A 560 8.96 -13.53 5.72
C TYR A 560 9.63 -14.42 4.65
N MET A 561 10.65 -13.92 3.95
CA MET A 561 11.38 -14.65 2.90
C MET A 561 12.64 -15.39 3.39
N LYS A 562 12.87 -15.41 4.71
CA LYS A 562 13.99 -16.07 5.41
C LYS A 562 15.38 -15.74 4.82
N ILE A 563 15.65 -14.43 4.74
CA ILE A 563 16.89 -13.85 4.23
C ILE A 563 17.86 -13.58 5.39
N PRO A 564 19.14 -13.99 5.32
CA PRO A 564 20.13 -13.74 6.38
C PRO A 564 20.25 -12.25 6.75
N PRO A 565 19.96 -11.83 8.00
CA PRO A 565 19.90 -10.43 8.40
C PRO A 565 21.17 -9.61 8.11
N ARG A 566 22.35 -10.24 8.18
CA ARG A 566 23.65 -9.62 7.90
C ARG A 566 23.86 -9.31 6.42
N SER A 567 23.35 -10.17 5.53
CA SER A 567 23.40 -9.94 4.09
C SER A 567 22.45 -8.81 3.70
N MET A 568 21.25 -8.77 4.30
CA MET A 568 20.30 -7.66 4.10
C MET A 568 20.89 -6.30 4.49
N PHE A 569 21.51 -6.21 5.66
CA PHE A 569 22.12 -4.97 6.15
C PHE A 569 23.12 -4.40 5.14
N TRP A 570 24.09 -5.19 4.69
CA TRP A 570 25.09 -4.72 3.73
C TRP A 570 24.52 -4.48 2.34
N ALA A 571 23.60 -5.32 1.88
CA ALA A 571 22.91 -5.13 0.60
C ALA A 571 22.18 -3.78 0.55
N GLN A 572 21.44 -3.43 1.62
CA GLN A 572 20.74 -2.15 1.73
C GLN A 572 21.71 -0.97 1.84
N VAL A 573 22.69 -1.03 2.75
CA VAL A 573 23.68 0.06 2.95
C VAL A 573 24.43 0.37 1.65
N VAL A 574 24.93 -0.66 0.95
CA VAL A 574 25.66 -0.46 -0.31
C VAL A 574 24.73 0.03 -1.42
N ALA A 575 23.51 -0.52 -1.55
CA ALA A 575 22.54 -0.07 -2.54
C ALA A 575 22.13 1.40 -2.34
N THR A 576 21.89 1.84 -1.09
CA THR A 576 21.54 3.23 -0.77
C THR A 576 22.70 4.20 -1.05
N VAL A 577 23.95 3.82 -0.76
CA VAL A 577 25.13 4.63 -1.13
C VAL A 577 25.24 4.79 -2.64
N ILE A 578 25.05 3.70 -3.40
CA ILE A 578 25.07 3.72 -4.87
C ILE A 578 23.92 4.58 -5.40
N ALA A 579 22.69 4.32 -4.95
CA ALA A 579 21.49 5.04 -5.38
C ALA A 579 21.61 6.55 -5.17
N GLY A 580 21.95 7.01 -3.97
CA GLY A 580 22.09 8.45 -3.68
C GLY A 580 23.24 9.12 -4.46
N THR A 581 24.32 8.37 -4.75
CA THR A 581 25.42 8.87 -5.59
C THR A 581 25.00 8.99 -7.06
N VAL A 582 24.26 8.00 -7.59
CA VAL A 582 23.73 8.01 -8.96
C VAL A 582 22.68 9.11 -9.14
N GLN A 583 21.79 9.30 -8.16
CA GLN A 583 20.80 10.38 -8.15
C GLN A 583 21.47 11.76 -8.27
N LEU A 584 22.46 12.06 -7.44
CA LEU A 584 23.24 13.31 -7.56
C LEU A 584 23.99 13.41 -8.89
N GLY A 585 24.54 12.31 -9.40
CA GLY A 585 25.19 12.28 -10.72
C GLY A 585 24.25 12.62 -11.87
N VAL A 586 23.04 12.04 -11.88
CA VAL A 586 21.99 12.33 -12.86
C VAL A 586 21.51 13.78 -12.73
N GLN A 587 21.25 14.26 -11.51
CA GLN A 587 20.86 15.66 -11.26
C GLN A 587 21.92 16.64 -11.76
N ALA A 588 23.21 16.41 -11.44
CA ALA A 588 24.31 17.26 -11.87
C ALA A 588 24.48 17.26 -13.40
N TRP A 589 24.31 16.11 -14.05
CA TRP A 589 24.30 16.00 -15.52
C TRP A 589 23.11 16.77 -16.12
N MET A 590 21.90 16.58 -15.61
CA MET A 590 20.67 17.23 -16.08
C MET A 590 20.78 18.76 -16.07
N PHE A 591 21.11 19.34 -14.91
CA PHE A 591 21.32 20.79 -14.75
C PHE A 591 22.52 21.36 -15.54
N THR A 592 23.29 20.52 -16.25
CA THR A 592 24.42 20.94 -17.08
C THR A 592 24.16 20.75 -18.58
N ASN A 593 23.28 19.82 -18.95
CA ASN A 593 23.02 19.44 -20.35
C ASN A 593 21.62 19.85 -20.85
N ILE A 594 20.66 20.13 -19.95
CA ILE A 594 19.30 20.52 -20.31
C ILE A 594 19.13 22.04 -20.11
N PRO A 595 19.06 22.85 -21.18
CA PRO A 595 18.79 24.28 -21.07
C PRO A 595 17.34 24.54 -20.63
N GLY A 596 17.12 25.64 -19.91
CA GLY A 596 15.77 25.97 -19.40
C GLY A 596 15.26 25.03 -18.31
N MET A 597 16.13 24.30 -17.61
CA MET A 597 15.70 23.43 -16.51
C MET A 597 14.92 24.23 -15.45
N CYS A 598 13.71 23.76 -15.12
CA CYS A 598 12.76 24.39 -14.21
C CYS A 598 12.15 25.73 -14.69
N SER A 599 12.24 26.09 -15.98
CA SER A 599 11.40 27.16 -16.56
C SER A 599 10.08 26.62 -17.09
N GLU A 600 9.00 27.40 -17.01
CA GLU A 600 7.66 27.02 -17.52
C GLU A 600 7.69 26.65 -19.02
N ASP A 601 8.50 27.36 -19.83
CA ASP A 601 8.63 27.17 -21.28
C ASP A 601 9.56 25.99 -21.69
N GLN A 602 9.94 25.08 -20.78
CA GLN A 602 10.92 24.03 -21.11
C GLN A 602 10.30 22.97 -22.07
N PRO A 603 10.84 22.78 -23.30
CA PRO A 603 10.14 22.10 -24.40
C PRO A 603 9.95 20.59 -24.22
N ASP A 604 10.69 19.94 -23.32
CA ASP A 604 10.58 18.50 -23.03
C ASP A 604 9.69 18.20 -21.81
N GLY A 605 9.28 19.26 -21.08
CA GLY A 605 8.49 19.19 -19.84
C GLY A 605 9.29 19.19 -18.53
N PHE A 606 10.57 19.57 -18.52
CA PHE A 606 11.40 19.63 -17.29
C PHE A 606 11.13 20.87 -16.43
N ILE A 607 9.86 21.04 -16.02
CA ILE A 607 9.36 22.19 -15.25
C ILE A 607 9.49 22.05 -13.72
N CYS A 608 10.04 20.92 -13.23
CA CYS A 608 10.41 20.70 -11.81
C CYS A 608 9.29 20.87 -10.75
N PRO A 609 8.08 20.29 -10.93
CA PRO A 609 6.92 20.60 -10.08
C PRO A 609 7.07 20.18 -8.60
N SER A 610 7.81 19.11 -8.31
CA SER A 610 8.11 18.71 -6.92
C SER A 610 9.00 19.74 -6.22
N THR A 611 10.00 20.23 -6.94
CA THR A 611 10.97 21.24 -6.50
C THR A 611 10.31 22.61 -6.32
N GLU A 612 9.32 22.95 -7.16
CA GLU A 612 8.47 24.15 -6.99
C GLU A 612 7.67 24.09 -5.68
N VAL A 613 7.06 22.95 -5.36
CA VAL A 613 6.35 22.74 -4.09
C VAL A 613 7.31 22.77 -2.89
N PHE A 614 8.50 22.19 -3.01
CA PHE A 614 9.53 22.24 -1.97
C PHE A 614 10.05 23.67 -1.74
N GLY A 615 10.29 24.41 -2.82
CA GLY A 615 10.64 25.84 -2.80
C GLY A 615 9.55 26.66 -2.13
N THR A 616 8.29 26.53 -2.58
CA THR A 616 7.11 27.19 -2.00
C THR A 616 6.98 26.91 -0.50
N ALA A 617 7.20 25.66 -0.07
CA ALA A 617 7.21 25.32 1.35
C ALA A 617 8.35 26.00 2.13
N SER A 618 9.55 26.15 1.52
CA SER A 618 10.65 26.93 2.11
C SER A 618 10.30 28.41 2.33
N ILE A 619 9.39 28.95 1.52
CA ILE A 619 8.94 30.34 1.61
C ILE A 619 7.85 30.49 2.68
N ILE A 620 6.85 29.61 2.67
CA ILE A 620 5.78 29.53 3.70
C ILE A 620 6.40 29.42 5.11
N TRP A 621 7.21 28.38 5.33
CA TRP A 621 7.67 28.01 6.67
C TRP A 621 9.03 28.59 7.06
N GLY A 622 9.89 28.89 6.08
CA GLY A 622 11.25 29.38 6.32
C GLY A 622 11.40 30.89 6.20
N VAL A 623 10.90 31.48 5.10
CA VAL A 623 11.03 32.93 4.81
C VAL A 623 10.01 33.74 5.61
N ILE A 624 8.71 33.57 5.32
CA ILE A 624 7.61 34.29 6.00
C ILE A 624 7.49 33.79 7.44
N GLY A 625 7.55 32.46 7.61
CA GLY A 625 7.57 31.79 8.90
C GLY A 625 6.18 31.68 9.54
N PRO A 626 5.94 30.60 10.33
CA PRO A 626 4.63 30.32 10.90
C PRO A 626 4.12 31.42 11.83
N ALA A 627 5.02 32.21 12.41
CA ALA A 627 4.68 33.35 13.26
C ALA A 627 3.81 34.41 12.56
N ARG A 628 3.85 34.50 11.21
CA ARG A 628 3.08 35.44 10.39
C ARG A 628 1.81 34.85 9.77
N GLN A 629 1.50 33.57 10.01
CA GLN A 629 0.29 32.91 9.49
C GLN A 629 -0.54 32.17 10.55
N PHE A 630 0.12 31.51 11.50
CA PHE A 630 -0.52 30.61 12.48
C PHE A 630 -0.45 31.12 13.94
N SER A 631 0.14 32.29 14.20
CA SER A 631 0.09 32.97 15.50
C SER A 631 -1.26 33.62 15.78
N LYS A 632 -1.55 33.89 17.06
CA LYS A 632 -2.70 34.70 17.48
C LYS A 632 -2.72 36.06 16.76
N GLY A 633 -3.83 36.36 16.10
CA GLY A 633 -4.02 37.58 15.28
C GLY A 633 -3.80 37.37 13.78
N GLN A 634 -3.22 36.24 13.37
CA GLN A 634 -2.98 35.91 11.96
C GLN A 634 -4.13 35.07 11.35
N VAL A 635 -4.25 35.13 10.02
CA VAL A 635 -5.35 34.55 9.23
C VAL A 635 -5.64 33.09 9.60
N TYR A 636 -4.60 32.25 9.66
CA TYR A 636 -4.72 30.81 9.83
C TYR A 636 -4.57 30.32 11.29
N TYR A 637 -4.62 31.23 12.28
CA TYR A 637 -4.52 30.91 13.71
C TYR A 637 -5.47 29.78 14.16
N ALA A 638 -6.68 29.73 13.60
CA ALA A 638 -7.69 28.72 13.93
C ALA A 638 -7.21 27.28 13.67
N LEU A 639 -6.28 27.05 12.75
CA LEU A 639 -5.73 25.72 12.47
C LEU A 639 -4.86 25.19 13.61
N SER A 640 -4.22 26.05 14.42
CA SER A 640 -3.37 25.62 15.54
C SER A 640 -4.14 24.81 16.60
N PHE A 641 -5.46 25.00 16.71
CA PHE A 641 -6.30 24.22 17.61
C PHE A 641 -6.47 22.75 17.17
N PHE A 642 -6.11 22.38 15.94
CA PHE A 642 -6.11 20.99 15.51
C PHE A 642 -5.09 20.14 16.30
N PHE A 643 -4.01 20.73 16.85
CA PHE A 643 -3.15 20.02 17.80
C PHE A 643 -3.92 19.54 19.05
N LEU A 644 -4.85 20.34 19.56
CA LEU A 644 -5.71 19.97 20.69
C LEU A 644 -6.76 18.93 20.28
N VAL A 645 -7.35 19.05 19.08
CA VAL A 645 -8.26 18.03 18.52
C VAL A 645 -7.56 16.68 18.38
N GLY A 646 -6.32 16.67 17.87
CA GLY A 646 -5.49 15.49 17.74
C GLY A 646 -5.14 14.84 19.08
N PHE A 647 -4.81 15.65 20.10
CA PHE A 647 -4.56 15.14 21.45
C PHE A 647 -5.82 14.56 22.11
N VAL A 648 -6.95 15.27 22.04
CA VAL A 648 -8.17 14.91 22.78
C VAL A 648 -8.93 13.75 22.14
N SER A 649 -8.94 13.62 20.81
CA SER A 649 -9.80 12.63 20.13
C SER A 649 -9.47 11.15 20.46
N PRO A 650 -8.21 10.68 20.51
CA PRO A 650 -7.90 9.33 21.00
C PRO A 650 -8.29 9.11 22.46
N ILE A 651 -8.18 10.14 23.31
CA ILE A 651 -8.56 10.06 24.73
C ILE A 651 -10.06 9.79 24.87
N ILE A 652 -10.90 10.51 24.10
CA ILE A 652 -12.37 10.33 24.14
C ILE A 652 -12.75 8.89 23.77
N VAL A 653 -12.26 8.37 22.64
CA VAL A 653 -12.59 6.99 22.22
C VAL A 653 -12.00 5.95 23.17
N TYR A 654 -10.80 6.18 23.73
CA TYR A 654 -10.24 5.31 24.75
C TYR A 654 -11.12 5.21 26.00
N LEU A 655 -11.54 6.34 26.57
CA LEU A 655 -12.43 6.39 27.74
C LEU A 655 -13.79 5.73 27.46
N ILE A 656 -14.34 5.87 26.25
CA ILE A 656 -15.56 5.18 25.84
C ILE A 656 -15.31 3.65 25.72
N SER A 657 -14.16 3.23 25.19
CA SER A 657 -13.82 1.81 25.03
C SER A 657 -13.51 1.08 26.35
N LEU A 658 -13.16 1.82 27.42
CA LEU A 658 -13.10 1.31 28.79
C LEU A 658 -14.50 1.09 29.38
N LYS A 659 -15.46 1.98 29.11
CA LYS A 659 -16.85 1.87 29.62
C LYS A 659 -17.70 0.88 28.84
N PHE A 660 -17.45 0.72 27.54
CA PHE A 660 -18.20 -0.15 26.64
C PHE A 660 -17.23 -1.04 25.85
N PRO A 661 -16.76 -2.16 26.43
CA PRO A 661 -15.67 -2.96 25.84
C PRO A 661 -16.02 -3.52 24.46
N ASN A 662 -17.22 -4.06 24.25
CA ASN A 662 -17.60 -4.71 22.99
C ASN A 662 -18.09 -3.72 21.92
N ASN A 663 -17.74 -2.44 22.02
CA ASN A 663 -18.21 -1.38 21.13
C ASN A 663 -17.31 -1.21 19.89
N TRP A 664 -17.92 -1.04 18.71
CA TRP A 664 -17.23 -0.87 17.43
C TRP A 664 -16.27 0.34 17.38
N LEU A 665 -16.43 1.32 18.29
CA LEU A 665 -15.56 2.49 18.41
C LEU A 665 -14.07 2.14 18.61
N ARG A 666 -13.74 0.92 19.07
CA ARG A 666 -12.35 0.42 19.11
C ARG A 666 -11.63 0.40 17.75
N TYR A 667 -12.39 0.33 16.65
CA TYR A 667 -11.84 0.36 15.29
C TYR A 667 -11.60 1.79 14.76
N LEU A 668 -11.90 2.84 15.53
CA LEU A 668 -11.56 4.21 15.17
C LEU A 668 -10.10 4.53 15.51
N ASN A 669 -9.32 4.86 14.48
CA ASN A 669 -7.91 5.20 14.58
C ASN A 669 -7.72 6.65 14.11
N PHE A 670 -7.85 7.61 15.04
CA PHE A 670 -7.69 9.04 14.76
C PHE A 670 -6.37 9.42 14.06
N PRO A 671 -5.20 8.84 14.38
CA PRO A 671 -4.00 9.00 13.55
C PRO A 671 -4.27 8.76 12.06
N VAL A 672 -4.89 7.62 11.70
CA VAL A 672 -5.24 7.28 10.30
C VAL A 672 -6.35 8.18 9.74
N ILE A 673 -7.34 8.59 10.53
CA ILE A 673 -8.39 9.53 10.10
C ILE A 673 -7.79 10.89 9.68
N PHE A 674 -6.77 11.38 10.42
CA PHE A 674 -6.13 12.67 10.14
C PHE A 674 -4.96 12.58 9.16
N SER A 675 -4.16 11.50 9.19
CA SER A 675 -3.01 11.33 8.29
C SER A 675 -3.40 10.78 6.92
N GLY A 676 -4.52 10.06 6.82
CA GLY A 676 -4.89 9.31 5.61
C GLY A 676 -5.02 10.20 4.37
N THR A 677 -5.48 11.44 4.54
CA THR A 677 -5.59 12.44 3.47
C THR A 677 -4.33 13.27 3.25
N GLY A 678 -3.20 12.93 3.88
CA GLY A 678 -1.97 13.71 3.89
C GLY A 678 -1.26 13.85 2.54
N LEU A 679 -1.72 13.15 1.50
CA LEU A 679 -1.27 13.32 0.11
C LEU A 679 -2.11 14.36 -0.67
N ILE A 680 -3.04 15.08 -0.03
CA ILE A 680 -3.78 16.20 -0.65
C ILE A 680 -3.17 17.53 -0.18
N PRO A 681 -2.60 18.39 -1.06
CA PRO A 681 -2.10 18.09 -2.41
C PRO A 681 -0.84 17.20 -2.39
N PRO A 682 -0.43 16.57 -3.52
CA PRO A 682 -0.91 16.76 -4.90
C PRO A 682 -2.13 15.95 -5.34
N ALA A 683 -2.55 14.92 -4.58
CA ALA A 683 -3.72 14.10 -4.88
C ALA A 683 -5.04 14.88 -4.80
N SER A 684 -6.09 14.36 -5.46
CA SER A 684 -7.47 14.85 -5.31
C SER A 684 -8.43 13.70 -5.01
N ALA A 685 -9.74 13.97 -4.94
CA ALA A 685 -10.74 12.97 -4.58
C ALA A 685 -10.76 11.72 -5.48
N VAL A 686 -10.30 11.84 -6.73
CA VAL A 686 -10.13 10.73 -7.69
C VAL A 686 -9.19 9.64 -7.17
N ASN A 687 -8.30 9.98 -6.25
CA ASN A 687 -7.35 9.04 -5.67
C ASN A 687 -7.89 8.36 -4.40
N TYR A 688 -8.94 8.89 -3.79
CA TYR A 688 -9.50 8.38 -2.52
C TYR A 688 -10.80 7.60 -2.72
N VAL A 689 -11.73 8.07 -3.55
CA VAL A 689 -13.06 7.48 -3.65
C VAL A 689 -13.08 6.21 -4.52
N PRO A 690 -12.43 6.16 -5.69
CA PRO A 690 -12.22 4.91 -6.42
C PRO A 690 -11.38 3.88 -5.64
N TRP A 691 -10.32 4.32 -4.94
CA TRP A 691 -9.53 3.49 -4.02
C TRP A 691 -10.42 2.83 -2.97
N ALA A 692 -11.25 3.63 -2.29
CA ALA A 692 -12.22 3.19 -1.30
C ALA A 692 -13.25 2.18 -1.82
N ILE A 693 -13.75 2.38 -3.04
CA ILE A 693 -14.72 1.48 -3.67
C ILE A 693 -14.08 0.13 -4.00
N VAL A 694 -12.86 0.13 -4.54
CA VAL A 694 -12.10 -1.10 -4.80
C VAL A 694 -11.74 -1.80 -3.49
N GLY A 695 -11.25 -1.06 -2.49
CA GLY A 695 -10.99 -1.56 -1.13
C GLY A 695 -12.20 -2.26 -0.53
N PHE A 696 -13.36 -1.60 -0.52
CA PHE A 696 -14.63 -2.20 -0.08
C PHE A 696 -14.96 -3.51 -0.82
N ILE A 697 -14.85 -3.52 -2.15
CA ILE A 697 -15.18 -4.70 -2.96
C ILE A 697 -14.25 -5.87 -2.62
N PHE A 698 -12.93 -5.65 -2.56
CA PHE A 698 -11.96 -6.73 -2.37
C PHE A 698 -11.79 -7.11 -0.88
N GLN A 699 -11.62 -6.14 0.01
CA GLN A 699 -11.28 -6.32 1.42
C GLN A 699 -12.50 -6.57 2.33
N TYR A 700 -13.70 -6.11 1.93
CA TYR A 700 -14.92 -6.37 2.71
C TYR A 700 -15.82 -7.40 2.03
N VAL A 701 -16.22 -7.19 0.77
CA VAL A 701 -17.22 -8.05 0.11
C VAL A 701 -16.62 -9.40 -0.31
N ILE A 702 -15.55 -9.40 -1.10
CA ILE A 702 -14.90 -10.62 -1.62
C ILE A 702 -14.20 -11.39 -0.50
N ARG A 703 -13.46 -10.71 0.39
CA ARG A 703 -12.82 -11.34 1.56
C ARG A 703 -13.82 -12.14 2.40
N ARG A 704 -15.04 -11.62 2.64
CA ARG A 704 -16.07 -12.31 3.43
C ARG A 704 -16.79 -13.42 2.64
N ARG A 705 -17.30 -13.12 1.44
CA ARG A 705 -18.14 -14.06 0.69
C ARG A 705 -17.36 -15.16 -0.04
N HIS A 706 -16.11 -14.88 -0.41
CA HIS A 706 -15.27 -15.74 -1.24
C HIS A 706 -13.84 -15.79 -0.70
N PHE A 707 -13.70 -16.01 0.62
CA PHE A 707 -12.41 -16.01 1.32
C PHE A 707 -11.34 -16.89 0.63
N SER A 708 -11.71 -18.10 0.17
CA SER A 708 -10.79 -18.99 -0.56
C SER A 708 -10.30 -18.44 -1.91
N TRP A 709 -11.05 -17.54 -2.55
CA TRP A 709 -10.56 -16.80 -3.73
C TRP A 709 -9.64 -15.66 -3.30
N TRP A 710 -10.01 -14.94 -2.24
CA TRP A 710 -9.24 -13.82 -1.70
C TRP A 710 -7.84 -14.26 -1.27
N THR A 711 -7.71 -15.30 -0.44
CA THR A 711 -6.40 -15.84 -0.02
C THR A 711 -5.60 -16.40 -1.19
N LYS A 712 -6.25 -16.97 -2.21
CA LYS A 712 -5.53 -17.53 -3.36
C LYS A 712 -5.04 -16.47 -4.35
N TYR A 713 -5.78 -15.38 -4.59
CA TYR A 713 -5.51 -14.47 -5.71
C TYR A 713 -5.45 -12.97 -5.37
N ASN A 714 -5.92 -12.48 -4.22
CA ASN A 714 -6.04 -11.03 -3.96
C ASN A 714 -4.70 -10.28 -4.07
N TYR A 715 -3.67 -10.74 -3.35
CA TYR A 715 -2.34 -10.13 -3.41
C TYR A 715 -1.65 -10.35 -4.77
N VAL A 716 -1.94 -11.45 -5.46
CA VAL A 716 -1.45 -11.73 -6.81
C VAL A 716 -2.08 -10.77 -7.83
N LEU A 717 -3.36 -10.40 -7.65
CA LEU A 717 -4.06 -9.44 -8.48
C LEU A 717 -3.47 -8.03 -8.30
N SER A 718 -3.22 -7.57 -7.06
CA SER A 718 -2.54 -6.27 -6.84
C SER A 718 -1.22 -6.23 -7.60
N ALA A 719 -0.34 -7.22 -7.33
CA ALA A 719 0.97 -7.30 -7.95
C ALA A 719 0.90 -7.29 -9.50
N ALA A 720 -0.12 -7.92 -10.09
CA ALA A 720 -0.32 -7.97 -11.53
C ALA A 720 -0.84 -6.64 -12.11
N LEU A 721 -1.76 -5.95 -11.43
CA LEU A 721 -2.28 -4.64 -11.83
C LEU A 721 -1.18 -3.57 -11.74
N ASP A 722 -0.49 -3.50 -10.59
CA ASP A 722 0.61 -2.57 -10.30
C ASP A 722 1.75 -2.74 -11.32
N ALA A 723 2.14 -3.99 -11.61
CA ALA A 723 3.14 -4.32 -12.62
C ALA A 723 2.70 -3.96 -14.05
N GLY A 724 1.45 -4.25 -14.41
CA GLY A 724 0.94 -4.00 -15.76
C GLY A 724 0.91 -2.52 -16.08
N VAL A 725 0.47 -1.68 -15.13
CA VAL A 725 0.56 -0.21 -15.24
C VAL A 725 2.00 0.24 -15.35
N ALA A 726 2.91 -0.23 -14.49
CA ALA A 726 4.31 0.20 -14.52
C ALA A 726 5.01 -0.11 -15.86
N VAL A 727 4.82 -1.31 -16.40
CA VAL A 727 5.37 -1.69 -17.72
C VAL A 727 4.72 -0.90 -18.86
N SER A 728 3.40 -0.71 -18.80
CA SER A 728 2.66 0.04 -19.83
C SER A 728 3.01 1.53 -19.84
N ALA A 729 3.19 2.16 -18.68
CA ALA A 729 3.65 3.54 -18.56
C ALA A 729 5.05 3.74 -19.18
N VAL A 730 5.98 2.82 -18.92
CA VAL A 730 7.32 2.82 -19.53
C VAL A 730 7.25 2.68 -21.06
N LEU A 731 6.38 1.81 -21.57
CA LEU A 731 6.15 1.64 -23.01
C LEU A 731 5.50 2.88 -23.65
N ILE A 732 4.47 3.46 -23.03
CA ILE A 732 3.83 4.70 -23.49
C ILE A 732 4.86 5.84 -23.55
N PHE A 733 5.71 5.97 -22.53
CA PHE A 733 6.76 6.98 -22.54
C PHE A 733 7.75 6.75 -23.69
N PHE A 734 8.44 5.60 -23.74
CA PHE A 734 9.51 5.37 -24.70
C PHE A 734 9.06 5.14 -26.14
N CYS A 735 7.82 4.70 -26.39
CA CYS A 735 7.32 4.43 -27.74
C CYS A 735 6.40 5.54 -28.30
N LEU A 736 5.75 6.34 -27.45
CA LEU A 736 4.72 7.31 -27.89
C LEU A 736 5.00 8.75 -27.46
N GLN A 737 5.48 9.01 -26.23
CA GLN A 737 5.72 10.38 -25.75
C GLN A 737 7.12 10.91 -26.08
N TYR A 738 8.15 10.07 -25.96
CA TYR A 738 9.54 10.48 -26.17
C TYR A 738 9.95 10.57 -27.66
N PRO A 739 9.60 9.61 -28.55
CA PRO A 739 10.08 9.65 -29.92
C PRO A 739 9.49 10.82 -30.72
N ARG A 740 10.31 11.40 -31.61
CA ARG A 740 9.95 12.57 -32.42
C ARG A 740 9.45 13.77 -31.59
N ASN A 741 10.04 14.02 -30.42
CA ASN A 741 9.78 15.21 -29.61
C ASN A 741 8.29 15.39 -29.23
N GLY A 742 7.63 14.29 -28.82
CA GLY A 742 6.21 14.30 -28.48
C GLY A 742 5.23 14.41 -29.65
N THR A 743 5.71 14.54 -30.90
CA THR A 743 4.82 14.77 -32.06
C THR A 743 4.00 13.55 -32.49
N ILE A 744 4.29 12.36 -31.97
CA ILE A 744 3.44 11.18 -32.17
C ILE A 744 2.10 11.42 -31.47
N GLY A 745 1.03 11.40 -32.26
CA GLY A 745 -0.32 11.62 -31.78
C GLY A 745 -0.77 13.09 -31.74
N LEU A 746 0.11 14.09 -31.92
CA LEU A 746 -0.27 15.51 -31.78
C LEU A 746 -1.52 15.86 -32.59
N ASN A 747 -1.49 15.61 -33.90
CA ASN A 747 -2.55 16.02 -34.83
C ASN A 747 -3.79 15.10 -34.83
N ASN A 748 -3.89 14.16 -33.88
CA ASN A 748 -5.06 13.28 -33.75
C ASN A 748 -5.33 12.83 -32.29
N ILE A 749 -4.46 12.00 -31.70
CA ILE A 749 -4.67 11.38 -30.39
C ILE A 749 -4.52 12.40 -29.25
N GLN A 750 -3.72 13.45 -29.37
CA GLN A 750 -3.59 14.46 -28.31
C GLN A 750 -4.67 15.55 -28.38
N VAL A 751 -5.30 15.74 -29.55
CA VAL A 751 -6.23 16.86 -29.84
C VAL A 751 -7.69 16.41 -30.02
N TRP A 752 -7.99 15.10 -30.08
CA TRP A 752 -9.39 14.66 -30.06
C TRP A 752 -10.03 14.85 -28.68
N TRP A 753 -11.35 15.03 -28.68
CA TRP A 753 -12.18 15.33 -27.51
C TRP A 753 -11.84 14.53 -26.24
N GLY A 754 -11.59 13.22 -26.33
CA GLY A 754 -11.30 12.39 -25.16
C GLY A 754 -9.99 12.69 -24.43
N ASN A 755 -9.08 13.44 -25.07
CA ASN A 755 -7.83 13.92 -24.47
C ASN A 755 -7.85 15.43 -24.17
N THR A 756 -8.83 16.20 -24.66
CA THR A 756 -8.93 17.65 -24.37
C THR A 756 -10.04 17.98 -23.37
N VAL A 757 -11.18 17.26 -23.37
CA VAL A 757 -12.38 17.61 -22.59
C VAL A 757 -12.18 17.73 -21.07
N PRO A 758 -11.27 17.00 -20.38
CA PRO A 758 -11.03 17.26 -18.96
C PRO A 758 -10.42 18.65 -18.71
N PHE A 759 -9.62 19.13 -19.66
CA PHE A 759 -8.75 20.29 -19.54
C PHE A 759 -9.39 21.61 -20.04
N GLU A 760 -10.50 21.53 -20.77
CA GLU A 760 -11.30 22.67 -21.25
C GLU A 760 -12.35 23.17 -20.23
N THR A 761 -12.24 22.74 -18.97
CA THR A 761 -13.24 22.99 -17.92
C THR A 761 -12.89 24.16 -16.99
N ALA A 762 -13.88 24.76 -16.33
CA ALA A 762 -13.63 25.76 -15.28
C ALA A 762 -12.86 25.17 -14.07
N ASP A 763 -12.91 23.85 -13.88
CA ASP A 763 -12.06 23.09 -12.97
C ASP A 763 -10.58 23.13 -13.40
N ALA A 764 -10.27 22.69 -14.62
CA ALA A 764 -8.89 22.68 -15.12
C ALA A 764 -8.26 24.08 -15.22
N HIS A 765 -9.07 25.12 -15.47
CA HIS A 765 -8.64 26.52 -15.42
C HIS A 765 -8.65 27.13 -14.00
N ALA A 766 -8.77 26.32 -12.95
CA ALA A 766 -8.70 26.70 -11.54
C ALA A 766 -9.58 27.90 -11.13
N LYS A 767 -10.77 28.08 -11.74
CA LYS A 767 -11.49 29.36 -11.63
C LYS A 767 -11.99 29.62 -10.18
N PRO A 768 -11.67 30.77 -9.57
CA PRO A 768 -12.23 31.19 -8.28
C PRO A 768 -13.72 31.53 -8.42
N LEU A 769 -14.45 31.54 -7.31
CA LEU A 769 -15.87 31.90 -7.30
C LEU A 769 -16.10 33.41 -7.46
N TRP A 770 -15.16 34.23 -6.96
CA TRP A 770 -15.16 35.68 -7.08
C TRP A 770 -13.87 36.16 -7.74
N THR A 771 -13.99 37.12 -8.65
CA THR A 771 -12.88 37.80 -9.32
C THR A 771 -12.82 39.25 -8.85
N LEU A 772 -11.63 39.75 -8.50
CA LEU A 772 -11.41 41.17 -8.23
C LEU A 772 -11.55 42.00 -9.50
N ALA A 773 -11.95 43.27 -9.38
CA ALA A 773 -11.75 44.24 -10.44
C ALA A 773 -10.28 44.71 -10.49
N GLU A 774 -9.85 45.27 -11.61
CA GLU A 774 -8.47 45.70 -11.79
C GLU A 774 -8.03 46.74 -10.73
N GLY A 775 -6.87 46.51 -10.12
CA GLY A 775 -6.33 47.34 -9.03
C GLY A 775 -6.91 47.07 -7.63
N GLN A 776 -7.97 46.27 -7.48
CA GLN A 776 -8.50 45.91 -6.16
C GLN A 776 -7.66 44.85 -5.44
N THR A 777 -7.85 44.74 -4.13
CA THR A 777 -7.28 43.69 -3.26
C THR A 777 -8.33 43.15 -2.28
N PHE A 778 -8.16 41.91 -1.81
CA PHE A 778 -8.90 41.35 -0.67
C PHE A 778 -7.99 41.20 0.56
N GLY A 779 -8.57 40.91 1.73
CA GLY A 779 -7.81 40.68 2.97
C GLY A 779 -6.88 41.85 3.35
N ALA A 780 -7.46 43.06 3.42
CA ALA A 780 -6.73 44.33 3.52
C ALA A 780 -5.62 44.34 4.60
N GLY A 781 -4.48 44.94 4.25
CA GLY A 781 -3.33 45.05 5.13
C GLY A 781 -3.63 45.77 6.44
N GLU A 782 -2.90 45.36 7.49
CA GLU A 782 -2.93 45.91 8.87
C GLU A 782 -4.25 45.77 9.66
N GLU A 783 -5.44 45.82 9.05
CA GLU A 783 -6.75 45.69 9.75
C GLU A 783 -7.37 44.28 9.76
N VAL A 784 -6.55 43.21 9.78
CA VAL A 784 -7.02 41.80 9.88
C VAL A 784 -7.76 41.49 11.22
N CYS A 785 -7.84 42.46 12.15
CA CYS A 785 -8.33 42.29 13.52
C CYS A 785 -9.76 42.80 13.79
N ARG A 786 -10.77 42.19 13.15
CA ARG A 786 -12.07 41.93 13.82
C ARG A 786 -12.80 40.75 13.17
N ASN A 787 -13.23 39.78 14.01
CA ASN A 787 -14.00 38.58 13.64
C ASN A 787 -13.26 37.46 12.86
N GLY A 788 -12.09 37.01 13.35
CA GLY A 788 -11.46 35.78 12.87
C GLY A 788 -12.40 34.56 12.98
N LEU A 789 -12.57 33.81 11.88
CA LEU A 789 -13.75 32.99 11.56
C LEU A 789 -15.06 33.80 11.66
N THR A 790 -15.66 34.08 10.50
CA THR A 790 -16.96 34.77 10.39
C THR A 790 -18.00 34.08 11.28
N GLN A 791 -18.96 34.83 11.84
CA GLN A 791 -19.93 34.25 12.78
C GLN A 791 -20.76 33.13 12.12
N SER A 792 -21.02 33.25 10.82
CA SER A 792 -21.55 32.18 9.96
C SER A 792 -20.63 30.96 9.90
N ALA A 793 -19.32 31.11 9.63
CA ALA A 793 -18.38 29.99 9.65
C ALA A 793 -18.24 29.35 11.04
N ARG A 794 -18.33 30.11 12.14
CA ARG A 794 -18.34 29.56 13.52
C ARG A 794 -19.57 28.69 13.77
N TYR A 795 -20.77 29.20 13.47
CA TYR A 795 -22.00 28.40 13.58
C TYR A 795 -22.01 27.22 12.63
N ALA A 796 -21.45 27.38 11.42
CA ALA A 796 -21.30 26.31 10.44
C ALA A 796 -20.38 25.19 10.96
N ILE A 797 -19.21 25.51 11.55
CA ILE A 797 -18.31 24.52 12.17
C ILE A 797 -19.00 23.79 13.33
N VAL A 798 -19.75 24.49 14.19
CA VAL A 798 -20.47 23.88 15.32
C VAL A 798 -21.61 22.98 14.83
N ALA A 799 -22.42 23.45 13.87
CA ALA A 799 -23.47 22.66 13.24
C ALA A 799 -22.90 21.47 12.44
N ALA A 800 -21.74 21.62 11.81
CA ALA A 800 -21.02 20.55 11.14
C ALA A 800 -20.51 19.50 12.13
N SER A 801 -19.95 19.91 13.26
CA SER A 801 -19.52 18.99 14.32
C SER A 801 -20.70 18.21 14.91
N PHE A 802 -21.86 18.85 15.09
CA PHE A 802 -23.09 18.16 15.48
C PHE A 802 -23.63 17.23 14.38
N GLY A 803 -23.64 17.67 13.12
CA GLY A 803 -24.04 16.86 11.97
C GLY A 803 -23.12 15.65 11.75
N VAL A 804 -21.84 15.77 12.10
CA VAL A 804 -20.85 14.68 12.02
C VAL A 804 -20.97 13.74 13.21
N LEU A 805 -21.31 14.23 14.41
CA LEU A 805 -21.76 13.36 15.50
C LEU A 805 -22.98 12.55 15.08
N LEU A 806 -23.93 13.17 14.37
CA LEU A 806 -25.13 12.51 13.83
C LEU A 806 -24.80 11.51 12.70
N ILE A 807 -23.92 11.85 11.76
CA ILE A 807 -23.49 10.95 10.67
C ILE A 807 -22.66 9.78 11.22
N LEU A 808 -21.81 10.01 12.21
CA LEU A 808 -21.15 8.93 12.95
C LEU A 808 -22.17 8.04 13.65
N VAL A 809 -23.22 8.59 14.26
CA VAL A 809 -24.34 7.81 14.85
C VAL A 809 -25.15 7.04 13.79
N LEU A 810 -25.35 7.58 12.59
CA LEU A 810 -26.01 6.86 11.49
C LEU A 810 -25.13 5.74 10.93
N LEU A 811 -23.81 5.97 10.83
CA LEU A 811 -22.82 4.94 10.53
C LEU A 811 -22.76 3.87 11.63
N VAL A 812 -22.85 4.23 12.92
CA VAL A 812 -22.99 3.27 14.04
C VAL A 812 -24.17 2.36 13.79
N ILE A 813 -25.36 2.92 13.56
CA ILE A 813 -26.60 2.16 13.37
C ILE A 813 -26.48 1.22 12.16
N CYS A 814 -25.90 1.69 11.05
CA CYS A 814 -25.72 0.89 9.84
C CYS A 814 -24.67 -0.22 10.03
N VAL A 815 -23.53 0.07 10.67
CA VAL A 815 -22.45 -0.90 10.91
C VAL A 815 -22.86 -1.94 11.95
N VAL A 816 -23.48 -1.54 13.07
CA VAL A 816 -23.95 -2.47 14.12
C VAL A 816 -24.97 -3.46 13.55
N LYS A 817 -25.97 -2.97 12.79
CA LYS A 817 -27.02 -3.82 12.21
C LYS A 817 -26.50 -4.77 11.13
N ASN A 818 -25.40 -4.41 10.45
CA ASN A 818 -24.69 -5.29 9.53
C ASN A 818 -23.71 -6.25 10.25
N ARG A 819 -23.23 -5.92 11.47
CA ARG A 819 -22.24 -6.73 12.20
C ARG A 819 -22.86 -7.89 12.96
N GLN A 820 -24.05 -7.72 13.55
CA GLN A 820 -24.78 -8.83 14.18
C GLN A 820 -24.97 -9.97 13.19
N LYS A 821 -25.60 -9.67 12.04
CA LYS A 821 -25.83 -10.64 10.97
C LYS A 821 -24.54 -11.29 10.43
N ALA A 822 -23.45 -10.54 10.34
CA ALA A 822 -22.17 -11.08 9.90
C ALA A 822 -21.48 -11.98 10.95
N ALA A 823 -21.79 -11.86 12.23
CA ALA A 823 -21.33 -12.79 13.26
C ALA A 823 -22.12 -14.11 13.18
N ASP A 824 -23.44 -14.03 12.97
CA ASP A 824 -24.30 -15.19 12.74
C ASP A 824 -23.83 -15.99 11.50
N ASP A 825 -23.64 -15.31 10.36
CA ASP A 825 -23.15 -15.90 9.10
C ASP A 825 -21.75 -16.57 9.27
N GLN A 826 -20.87 -15.99 10.10
CA GLN A 826 -19.50 -16.48 10.33
C GLN A 826 -19.49 -17.70 11.28
N LEU A 827 -20.40 -17.74 12.27
CA LEU A 827 -20.56 -18.88 13.17
C LEU A 827 -21.06 -20.12 12.40
N GLU A 828 -22.02 -19.92 11.49
CA GLU A 828 -22.53 -20.98 10.60
C GLU A 828 -21.41 -21.57 9.72
N TYR A 829 -20.55 -20.73 9.14
CA TYR A 829 -19.37 -21.19 8.40
C TYR A 829 -18.35 -21.95 9.25
N ASN A 830 -18.09 -21.51 10.49
CA ASN A 830 -17.15 -22.21 11.38
C ASN A 830 -17.67 -23.61 11.78
N VAL A 831 -19.00 -23.80 11.85
CA VAL A 831 -19.64 -25.11 12.04
C VAL A 831 -19.55 -25.97 10.78
N GLU A 832 -19.72 -25.41 9.58
CA GLU A 832 -19.45 -26.17 8.33
C GLU A 832 -17.97 -26.56 8.18
N ALA A 833 -17.05 -25.70 8.63
CA ALA A 833 -15.62 -25.94 8.55
C ALA A 833 -15.15 -27.06 9.48
N SER A 834 -15.67 -27.14 10.72
CA SER A 834 -15.33 -28.23 11.65
C SER A 834 -15.86 -29.59 11.16
N GLN A 835 -17.03 -29.62 10.52
CA GLN A 835 -17.59 -30.83 9.93
C GLN A 835 -16.77 -31.40 8.74
N MET A 836 -15.91 -30.60 8.10
CA MET A 836 -14.98 -31.09 7.06
C MET A 836 -13.71 -31.77 7.61
N HIS A 837 -13.48 -31.77 8.93
CA HIS A 837 -12.29 -32.35 9.57
C HIS A 837 -12.57 -33.59 10.44
N GLY A 838 -13.82 -34.06 10.52
CA GLY A 838 -14.12 -35.36 11.11
C GLY A 838 -13.52 -36.53 10.31
N PRO A 839 -13.30 -37.70 10.92
CA PRO A 839 -12.94 -38.91 10.18
C PRO A 839 -14.01 -39.24 9.13
N PRO A 840 -13.65 -39.85 7.99
CA PRO A 840 -14.58 -40.07 6.89
C PRO A 840 -15.78 -40.91 7.36
N THR A 841 -16.97 -40.31 7.35
CA THR A 841 -18.21 -40.97 7.80
C THR A 841 -18.46 -42.22 6.97
N ILE A 842 -18.17 -43.39 7.55
CA ILE A 842 -18.53 -44.67 6.96
C ILE A 842 -20.05 -44.72 6.93
N ILE A 843 -20.63 -44.53 5.75
CA ILE A 843 -22.05 -44.81 5.51
C ILE A 843 -22.19 -46.32 5.60
N ALA A 844 -22.53 -46.81 6.79
CA ALA A 844 -22.86 -48.20 7.02
C ALA A 844 -24.13 -48.54 6.24
N THR A 845 -23.96 -49.13 5.05
CA THR A 845 -25.06 -49.74 4.31
C THR A 845 -25.52 -50.96 5.10
N GLU A 846 -26.65 -50.85 5.79
CA GLU A 846 -27.25 -51.95 6.54
C GLU A 846 -27.44 -53.17 5.63
N TYR A 847 -26.74 -54.25 5.95
CA TYR A 847 -26.88 -55.52 5.27
C TYR A 847 -28.15 -56.21 5.78
N HIS A 848 -29.16 -56.36 4.92
CA HIS A 848 -30.41 -57.04 5.25
C HIS A 848 -30.34 -58.53 4.83
N PRO A 849 -30.10 -59.48 5.78
CA PRO A 849 -30.13 -60.91 5.48
C PRO A 849 -31.58 -61.40 5.39
N GLY A 850 -32.26 -61.18 4.25
CA GLY A 850 -33.69 -61.55 4.15
C GLY A 850 -34.36 -61.54 2.77
N ALA A 851 -33.61 -61.42 1.66
CA ALA A 851 -34.22 -61.26 0.32
C ALA A 851 -33.69 -62.24 -0.74
N GLY A 852 -34.47 -63.29 -1.00
CA GLY A 852 -34.37 -64.18 -2.17
C GLY A 852 -35.30 -65.39 -2.03
N PRO A 853 -35.44 -66.26 -3.07
CA PRO A 853 -35.00 -66.11 -4.45
C PRO A 853 -36.05 -66.49 -5.52
N THR A 854 -36.15 -65.72 -6.62
CA THR A 854 -36.87 -66.11 -7.87
C THR A 854 -36.25 -65.37 -9.06
N GLY A 855 -35.96 -65.96 -10.23
CA GLY A 855 -36.01 -67.36 -10.66
C GLY A 855 -35.32 -67.54 -12.04
N LEU A 856 -34.96 -68.77 -12.43
CA LEU A 856 -34.19 -69.11 -13.65
C LEU A 856 -35.01 -69.12 -14.96
N ILE A 857 -34.28 -69.07 -16.11
CA ILE A 857 -34.40 -69.88 -17.37
C ILE A 857 -33.85 -69.07 -18.59
N THR A 858 -33.02 -69.54 -19.54
CA THR A 858 -31.99 -70.62 -19.64
C THR A 858 -31.05 -70.35 -20.85
N GLY A 859 -29.76 -70.71 -20.76
CA GLY A 859 -28.90 -71.07 -21.91
C GLY A 859 -28.04 -69.96 -22.55
N GLY A 860 -26.88 -70.27 -23.18
CA GLY A 860 -26.13 -71.55 -23.19
C GLY A 860 -25.02 -71.68 -24.24
N GLY A 861 -23.74 -71.75 -23.81
CA GLY A 861 -22.55 -72.05 -24.66
C GLY A 861 -21.98 -70.84 -25.44
N ARG A 862 -20.72 -70.80 -25.91
CA ARG A 862 -19.51 -71.68 -25.83
C ARG A 862 -18.24 -70.76 -25.91
N ILE A 863 -17.18 -70.97 -25.13
CA ILE A 863 -15.88 -71.63 -25.51
C ILE A 863 -15.30 -71.05 -26.83
N ARG A 864 -14.09 -70.43 -26.93
CA ARG A 864 -12.73 -70.87 -26.49
C ARG A 864 -11.66 -69.72 -26.52
N SER A 865 -10.50 -69.96 -25.90
CA SER A 865 -9.17 -69.29 -26.10
C SER A 865 -8.32 -70.06 -27.17
N PRO A 866 -7.01 -69.83 -27.50
CA PRO A 866 -5.94 -69.04 -26.83
C PRO A 866 -4.82 -68.37 -27.74
N ASP A 867 -3.69 -67.97 -27.11
CA ASP A 867 -2.26 -67.92 -27.56
C ASP A 867 -1.68 -66.99 -28.67
N MET A 868 -0.93 -65.97 -28.22
CA MET A 868 0.55 -65.81 -28.31
C MET A 868 1.34 -66.17 -29.60
N LYS A 869 2.01 -65.18 -30.24
CA LYS A 869 3.48 -65.17 -30.60
C LYS A 869 3.98 -63.90 -31.35
N GLN A 870 5.31 -63.76 -31.43
CA GLN A 870 6.09 -62.77 -32.21
C GLN A 870 6.57 -63.36 -33.55
N LEU A 871 6.94 -62.53 -34.56
CA LEU A 871 8.28 -62.52 -35.23
C LEU A 871 8.44 -61.52 -36.41
N ASN A 872 9.68 -61.02 -36.58
CA ASN A 872 10.43 -60.66 -37.82
C ASN A 872 10.19 -59.38 -38.67
N ASP A 873 11.35 -58.92 -39.18
CA ASP A 873 11.72 -57.85 -40.15
C ASP A 873 11.66 -58.36 -41.62
N PRO A 874 11.98 -57.62 -42.75
CA PRO A 874 13.06 -56.61 -42.91
C PRO A 874 12.76 -55.34 -43.78
N SER A 875 13.76 -54.45 -43.90
CA SER A 875 13.80 -53.18 -44.68
C SER A 875 14.34 -53.33 -46.14
N PRO A 876 14.40 -52.25 -46.99
CA PRO A 876 15.60 -51.36 -47.04
C PRO A 876 15.46 -49.88 -47.56
N THR A 877 16.45 -49.02 -47.24
CA THR A 877 17.00 -47.81 -47.98
C THR A 877 16.09 -46.62 -48.41
N LEU A 878 16.31 -45.33 -48.05
CA LEU A 878 17.43 -44.34 -48.21
C LEU A 878 17.47 -43.59 -49.59
N PRO A 879 18.03 -42.35 -49.75
CA PRO A 879 18.75 -41.45 -48.80
C PRO A 879 18.32 -39.93 -48.81
N VAL A 880 19.12 -39.06 -48.18
CA VAL A 880 19.05 -37.57 -48.14
C VAL A 880 20.19 -36.95 -48.99
N PRO A 881 20.16 -35.64 -49.33
CA PRO A 881 21.37 -34.81 -49.06
C PRO A 881 21.09 -33.33 -48.69
N ALA A 882 22.12 -32.64 -48.16
CA ALA A 882 22.18 -31.17 -48.03
C ALA A 882 23.64 -30.67 -47.85
N TYR A 883 24.07 -29.58 -48.53
CA TYR A 883 25.02 -28.55 -48.03
C TYR A 883 25.42 -27.47 -49.08
N TYR A 884 25.28 -26.17 -48.74
CA TYR A 884 26.25 -25.03 -48.91
C TYR A 884 26.70 -24.57 -50.34
N PRO A 885 27.37 -23.39 -50.52
CA PRO A 885 27.37 -22.10 -49.78
C PRO A 885 27.33 -20.80 -50.67
N GLY A 886 27.30 -19.61 -50.04
CA GLY A 886 27.56 -18.28 -50.65
C GLY A 886 26.32 -17.53 -51.19
N GLU A 887 26.24 -16.20 -51.30
CA GLU A 887 27.09 -15.07 -50.86
C GLU A 887 26.18 -13.87 -50.42
N SER A 888 26.77 -12.70 -50.15
CA SER A 888 26.08 -11.40 -49.88
C SER A 888 26.24 -10.45 -51.12
N PRO A 889 25.68 -9.21 -51.21
CA PRO A 889 25.05 -8.37 -50.18
C PRO A 889 23.85 -7.46 -50.65
N GLN A 890 23.50 -6.48 -49.80
CA GLN A 890 22.96 -5.12 -50.10
C GLN A 890 21.53 -4.87 -50.67
N ASN A 891 20.72 -4.23 -49.81
CA ASN A 891 20.07 -2.91 -49.98
C ASN A 891 18.82 -2.61 -50.88
N HIS A 892 18.06 -1.64 -50.33
CA HIS A 892 17.23 -0.58 -50.95
C HIS A 892 15.74 -0.77 -51.37
N THR A 893 14.90 -0.16 -50.52
CA THR A 893 13.77 0.76 -50.84
C THR A 893 12.38 0.25 -51.28
N ALA A 894 11.37 1.07 -50.91
CA ALA A 894 9.94 0.99 -51.25
C ALA A 894 9.65 1.82 -52.56
N PRO A 895 8.41 2.21 -53.00
CA PRO A 895 7.22 2.61 -52.21
C PRO A 895 5.79 2.35 -52.81
N ALA A 896 4.78 2.91 -52.12
CA ALA A 896 3.54 3.54 -52.64
C ALA A 896 2.18 2.79 -52.77
N MET A 897 1.15 3.49 -52.25
CA MET A 897 -0.33 3.33 -52.15
C MET A 897 -1.13 3.64 -53.46
N PRO A 898 -2.51 3.68 -53.51
CA PRO A 898 -3.56 3.37 -52.50
C PRO A 898 -4.46 2.16 -52.91
N PRO A 899 -5.77 2.15 -53.32
CA PRO A 899 -6.87 3.14 -53.46
C PRO A 899 -8.00 2.99 -52.37
N ARG A 900 -9.31 3.16 -52.71
CA ARG A 900 -10.50 3.20 -51.80
C ARG A 900 -11.87 2.95 -52.52
N PHE A 901 -12.98 3.03 -51.75
CA PHE A 901 -14.45 3.12 -52.05
C PHE A 901 -15.26 1.80 -51.89
N ALA A 902 -16.37 1.66 -51.12
CA ALA A 902 -17.60 2.44 -50.80
C ALA A 902 -18.75 2.26 -51.83
N GLU A 903 -20.07 2.35 -51.55
CA GLU A 903 -20.97 2.19 -50.37
C GLU A 903 -22.46 2.35 -50.84
N HIS A 904 -23.47 1.74 -50.19
CA HIS A 904 -24.93 2.12 -50.09
C HIS A 904 -26.00 0.98 -50.15
N ALA A 905 -27.25 1.29 -49.78
CA ALA A 905 -28.35 0.35 -49.45
C ALA A 905 -29.79 0.88 -49.77
N ILE A 906 -30.81 0.00 -49.86
CA ILE A 906 -32.26 0.30 -50.09
C ILE A 906 -33.19 -0.71 -49.36
N ALA A 907 -34.44 -0.35 -49.01
CA ALA A 907 -35.48 -1.24 -48.43
C ALA A 907 -36.94 -0.88 -48.89
N ARG A 908 -37.94 -1.79 -48.76
CA ARG A 908 -39.41 -1.54 -48.96
C ARG A 908 -40.37 -2.60 -48.31
N LYS A 909 -41.70 -2.48 -48.48
CA LYS A 909 -42.81 -3.04 -47.62
C LYS A 909 -43.91 -3.89 -48.35
N GLY A 910 -44.68 -4.71 -47.58
CA GLY A 910 -46.03 -5.28 -47.87
C GLY A 910 -46.15 -6.79 -47.54
N SER A 911 -47.00 -7.31 -46.63
CA SER A 911 -48.49 -7.52 -46.65
C SER A 911 -48.97 -8.56 -47.70
N GLN A 912 -49.88 -9.52 -47.47
CA GLN A 912 -50.67 -10.04 -46.29
C GLN A 912 -51.25 -11.45 -46.65
N ASP A 913 -52.13 -12.22 -45.96
CA ASP A 913 -53.04 -11.98 -44.81
C ASP A 913 -53.21 -13.20 -43.82
N SER A 914 -54.32 -13.98 -43.83
CA SER A 914 -54.79 -14.84 -42.70
C SER A 914 -55.32 -16.27 -43.03
N ALA A 915 -55.12 -17.24 -42.10
CA ALA A 915 -56.15 -18.18 -41.55
C ALA A 915 -55.62 -19.38 -40.70
N ARG A 916 -56.41 -19.78 -39.67
CA ARG A 916 -56.38 -21.04 -38.85
C ARG A 916 -55.21 -21.29 -37.86
N GLN A 917 -55.40 -22.28 -36.97
CA GLN A 917 -54.78 -22.41 -35.64
C GLN A 917 -54.11 -23.77 -35.36
N VAL A 918 -52.98 -23.74 -34.61
CA VAL A 918 -52.50 -24.75 -33.62
C VAL A 918 -52.03 -26.12 -34.20
N PRO A 919 -50.94 -26.75 -33.72
CA PRO A 919 -50.27 -26.58 -32.42
C PRO A 919 -48.93 -25.84 -32.42
N LYS A 920 -48.38 -25.65 -31.21
CA LYS A 920 -47.26 -24.74 -30.90
C LYS A 920 -45.89 -25.39 -31.10
N THR A 921 -45.07 -24.83 -31.98
CA THR A 921 -43.60 -24.88 -31.90
C THR A 921 -43.08 -23.44 -31.81
N ALA A 922 -42.81 -22.98 -30.59
CA ALA A 922 -42.40 -21.60 -30.33
C ALA A 922 -40.89 -21.52 -30.06
N PHE A 923 -40.19 -20.65 -30.79
CA PHE A 923 -38.90 -20.12 -30.37
C PHE A 923 -39.06 -19.41 -29.01
N VAL A 924 -38.10 -19.61 -28.10
CA VAL A 924 -37.94 -18.77 -26.91
C VAL A 924 -36.49 -18.31 -26.82
N THR A 925 -36.34 -17.02 -26.53
CA THR A 925 -35.08 -16.29 -26.36
C THR A 925 -34.17 -16.90 -25.29
N GLY A 926 -32.86 -16.92 -25.56
CA GLY A 926 -31.84 -17.26 -24.57
C GLY A 926 -31.67 -16.15 -23.52
N GLY A 927 -32.58 -16.08 -22.55
CA GLY A 927 -32.56 -15.13 -21.44
C GLY A 927 -31.86 -15.66 -20.17
N PHE A 928 -31.52 -14.74 -19.27
CA PHE A 928 -30.90 -15.01 -17.97
C PHE A 928 -31.65 -16.06 -17.12
N PRO A 929 -30.95 -17.04 -16.51
CA PRO A 929 -31.44 -17.70 -15.31
C PRO A 929 -31.29 -16.78 -14.09
N ARG A 930 -32.40 -16.40 -13.45
CA ARG A 930 -32.43 -15.81 -12.10
C ARG A 930 -32.39 -16.92 -11.03
N PRO A 931 -32.00 -16.61 -9.77
CA PRO A 931 -31.56 -17.63 -8.81
C PRO A 931 -32.71 -18.50 -8.28
N LEU A 932 -32.40 -19.78 -8.03
CA LEU A 932 -33.26 -20.70 -7.29
C LEU A 932 -33.20 -20.41 -5.79
N LEU A 933 -34.36 -20.05 -5.22
CA LEU A 933 -34.58 -19.95 -3.78
C LEU A 933 -34.57 -21.34 -3.14
N ALA A 934 -33.42 -21.79 -2.63
CA ALA A 934 -33.27 -23.06 -1.92
C ALA A 934 -33.37 -22.92 -0.37
N GLY A 935 -33.34 -21.70 0.16
CA GLY A 935 -33.42 -21.42 1.60
C GLY A 935 -34.84 -21.49 2.15
N HIS A 936 -35.41 -22.71 2.31
CA HIS A 936 -36.51 -22.97 3.26
C HIS A 936 -36.74 -24.47 3.53
N ARG A 937 -36.61 -25.34 2.51
CA ARG A 937 -36.98 -26.78 2.55
C ARG A 937 -36.14 -27.67 3.49
N LEU A 938 -35.10 -27.14 4.15
CA LEU A 938 -34.31 -27.89 5.12
C LEU A 938 -34.91 -27.87 6.54
N LYS A 939 -35.67 -26.83 6.90
CA LYS A 939 -36.26 -26.69 8.25
C LYS A 939 -37.40 -27.68 8.52
N ASP A 940 -38.15 -28.06 7.50
CA ASP A 940 -39.32 -28.93 7.66
C ASP A 940 -38.90 -30.40 7.93
N ARG A 941 -37.80 -30.87 7.32
CA ARG A 941 -37.27 -32.24 7.53
C ARG A 941 -36.60 -32.49 8.88
N LEU A 942 -36.46 -31.47 9.73
CA LEU A 942 -35.91 -31.59 11.09
C LEU A 942 -36.99 -31.69 12.18
N LYS A 943 -38.28 -31.60 11.83
CA LYS A 943 -39.38 -31.75 12.79
C LYS A 943 -39.94 -33.18 12.89
N ASP A 944 -39.86 -33.96 11.83
CA ASP A 944 -40.50 -35.28 11.75
C ASP A 944 -39.58 -36.43 12.26
N ARG A 945 -39.05 -36.28 13.48
CA ARG A 945 -38.50 -37.42 14.25
C ARG A 945 -39.51 -37.83 15.33
N PRO A 946 -40.08 -39.06 15.30
CA PRO A 946 -40.95 -39.54 16.37
C PRO A 946 -40.14 -39.77 17.66
N ALA A 947 -40.80 -39.61 18.81
CA ALA A 947 -40.22 -39.80 20.13
C ALA A 947 -40.76 -41.07 20.82
N SER A 948 -39.89 -42.05 21.00
CA SER A 948 -40.02 -43.22 21.89
C SER A 948 -38.60 -43.69 22.27
N VAL A 949 -38.22 -43.93 23.54
CA VAL A 949 -38.73 -44.92 24.52
C VAL A 949 -38.35 -46.35 24.11
N SER A 950 -37.58 -47.13 24.88
CA SER A 950 -36.92 -46.87 26.18
C SER A 950 -35.86 -47.93 26.56
N SER A 951 -35.11 -47.66 27.65
CA SER A 951 -34.67 -48.63 28.67
C SER A 951 -34.00 -49.95 28.26
N LEU A 952 -32.72 -50.09 28.60
CA LEU A 952 -32.15 -51.35 29.10
C LEU A 952 -31.31 -51.08 30.36
N THR A 953 -31.49 -51.90 31.39
CA THR A 953 -30.95 -51.69 32.74
C THR A 953 -29.60 -52.39 32.96
N VAL A 954 -28.73 -51.76 33.74
CA VAL A 954 -27.53 -52.42 34.29
C VAL A 954 -27.95 -53.37 35.42
N PRO A 955 -27.51 -54.63 35.43
CA PRO A 955 -27.73 -55.54 36.56
C PRO A 955 -26.71 -55.29 37.67
N THR A 956 -27.17 -55.02 38.89
CA THR A 956 -26.35 -55.08 40.10
C THR A 956 -26.24 -56.51 40.63
N PRO A 957 -25.13 -56.88 41.31
CA PRO A 957 -25.01 -58.18 41.96
C PRO A 957 -25.89 -58.27 43.23
N PRO A 958 -26.38 -59.47 43.60
CA PRO A 958 -27.16 -59.66 44.81
C PRO A 958 -26.29 -59.67 46.08
N HIS A 959 -26.68 -58.90 47.09
CA HIS A 959 -26.17 -59.04 48.46
C HIS A 959 -27.24 -59.65 49.37
N SER A 960 -27.00 -60.88 49.83
CA SER A 960 -27.48 -61.40 51.13
C SER A 960 -26.74 -62.70 51.45
N GLY A 961 -26.09 -62.74 52.62
CA GLY A 961 -25.12 -63.77 53.02
C GLY A 961 -23.92 -63.12 53.67
#